data_AF-A0A920CPH2-F1
#
_entry.id   AF-A0A920CPH2-F1
#
_cell.length_a   1.000
_cell.length_b   1.000
_cell.length_c   1.000
_cell.angle_alpha   90.00
_cell.angle_beta   90.00
_cell.angle_gamma   90.00
#
_symmetry.space_group_name_H-M   'P 1'
#
loop_
_entity.id
_entity.type
_entity.pdbx_description
1 polymer ?
#
loop_
_entity_poly.entity_id
_entity_poly.type
_entity_poly.pdbx_seq_one_letter_code
_entity_poly.pdbx_strand_id
1 'polypeptide(L)'
;MKKIKMRTWAASGMALLLALDLTGGSKAAAMAANTSATSGMLDSSGLEKLIDQFMQERIGTEEGAPGAVVAVVQDGRMVLKKGYGFADREKKLPADPDHTLFRIGSVTKTFTAAAIMRLVDEGKIDLHADVQKYMGGIRFTNPFKTPVTVHHLLTHTSGFQVTTETLDDMPEDLETFIPLKKYIEQKKPAIVREPGTSYMYDNYAFNLLGYIIENVSGMPYQQYMEQNMLKPLGMKASEMVISNQMLSHLATGYDDSNNPITPYGFSPTEAPDGGMLTTAEDAAHFMIAQLNGGTYGGNRLWKDATVKQMQRYHSSIHPDSPDSGYGYENMLGTGKINGLEITGKGGDVPGYSSFILLIPEKKIGVFMAFNKLLSSPYVARDWNQVFMDAYFPASNGSAGPKTYLHTPQQQLKRFEGIYSDLRARMLITKVSATGNGELTVEDDIEGVHKLKQIDPLLFEDEKGGMLAFKEEKDGTISYLKYGNPVSYAVKPRGTFADVRLDSEYAPFIAQMHAMGFIKGTDGRYDPAKPLTRADLAAIIVRMMGSNLSSVPSRFEDVKGTWAEREVETAAAAGWMEGMTDRKFEPNRELTREEAASILIPLFQSAAFEAMSKFQPDKIKLADVANSASVDSVKLLIAAGLTGPDANIQPDGTVQFRAVQPIKREEVAVWVVRFVQRIVLGKQ
;
A
#
# COMPACT_ATOMS: atom_id res chain seq x y z
N MET A 1 40.95 -12.87 12.92
CA MET A 1 39.52 -12.89 13.27
C MET A 1 38.89 -11.59 12.78
N LYS A 2 38.08 -11.69 11.71
CA LYS A 2 37.47 -10.54 11.03
C LYS A 2 36.39 -9.92 11.93
N LYS A 3 36.48 -8.61 12.15
CA LYS A 3 35.41 -7.81 12.75
C LYS A 3 34.23 -7.78 11.77
N ILE A 4 33.18 -8.54 12.08
CA ILE A 4 31.89 -8.43 11.41
C ILE A 4 31.27 -7.13 11.90
N LYS A 5 31.24 -6.10 11.04
CA LYS A 5 30.43 -4.91 11.29
C LYS A 5 28.96 -5.34 11.20
N MET A 6 28.25 -5.33 12.32
CA MET A 6 26.78 -5.32 12.32
C MET A 6 26.35 -4.05 11.58
N ARG A 7 25.94 -4.21 10.32
CA ARG A 7 25.13 -3.22 9.62
C ARG A 7 23.80 -3.18 10.37
N THR A 8 23.38 -2.00 10.80
CA THR A 8 22.05 -1.74 11.36
C THR A 8 21.03 -1.85 10.23
N TRP A 9 20.40 -3.01 10.09
CA TRP A 9 19.28 -3.23 9.16
C TRP A 9 17.98 -2.95 9.92
N ALA A 10 17.56 -1.69 9.93
CA ALA A 10 16.29 -1.26 10.50
C ALA A 10 15.31 -0.96 9.36
N ALA A 11 14.30 -1.83 9.23
CA ALA A 11 12.96 -1.56 8.70
C ALA A 11 12.83 -0.71 7.41
N SER A 12 13.32 -1.20 6.27
CA SER A 12 12.93 -0.68 4.95
C SER A 12 11.54 -1.14 4.48
N GLY A 13 10.83 -1.96 5.28
CA GLY A 13 9.44 -2.36 5.00
C GLY A 13 8.40 -1.24 5.16
N MET A 14 8.81 -0.07 5.68
CA MET A 14 7.96 1.12 5.81
C MET A 14 8.04 2.05 4.59
N ALA A 15 9.08 1.93 3.76
CA ALA A 15 9.35 2.88 2.67
C ALA A 15 8.35 2.80 1.50
N LEU A 16 7.67 1.67 1.29
CA LEU A 16 6.65 1.55 0.23
C LEU A 16 5.28 2.16 0.60
N LEU A 17 5.08 2.56 1.87
CA LEU A 17 3.86 3.23 2.34
C LEU A 17 4.12 4.67 2.85
N LEU A 18 5.37 5.03 3.14
CA LEU A 18 5.73 6.34 3.72
C LEU A 18 6.40 7.33 2.75
N ALA A 19 6.33 7.12 1.44
CA ALA A 19 6.47 8.23 0.48
C ALA A 19 5.16 9.04 0.42
N LEU A 20 4.66 9.48 1.57
CA LEU A 20 3.57 10.43 1.74
C LEU A 20 4.16 11.69 2.37
N ASP A 21 4.91 12.45 1.58
CA ASP A 21 5.20 13.83 1.93
C ASP A 21 3.93 14.64 1.64
N LEU A 22 3.12 14.85 2.68
CA LEU A 22 1.82 15.54 2.63
C LEU A 22 1.93 17.07 2.61
N THR A 23 3.10 17.63 2.31
CA THR A 23 3.28 19.08 2.17
C THR A 23 3.32 19.54 0.71
N GLY A 24 2.63 18.84 -0.19
CA GLY A 24 2.34 19.31 -1.55
C GLY A 24 0.99 20.02 -1.61
N GLY A 25 0.89 21.23 -1.05
CA GLY A 25 -0.27 22.07 -1.31
C GLY A 25 -0.37 22.37 -2.80
N SER A 26 -1.24 21.65 -3.52
CA SER A 26 -1.53 21.89 -4.93
C SER A 26 -2.00 23.33 -5.10
N LYS A 27 -1.08 24.20 -5.52
CA LYS A 27 -1.43 25.42 -6.26
C LYS A 27 -1.58 25.03 -7.71
N ALA A 28 -2.65 24.30 -8.03
CA ALA A 28 -3.13 24.24 -9.40
C ALA A 28 -3.55 25.67 -9.78
N ALA A 29 -2.68 26.39 -10.47
CA ALA A 29 -3.07 27.61 -11.14
C ALA A 29 -4.06 27.23 -12.22
N ALA A 30 -5.29 27.76 -12.15
CA ALA A 30 -6.28 27.58 -13.20
C ALA A 30 -5.71 28.12 -14.52
N MET A 31 -5.27 27.22 -15.40
CA MET A 31 -4.79 27.55 -16.73
C MET A 31 -5.93 27.45 -17.73
N ALA A 32 -6.42 28.61 -18.19
CA ALA A 32 -7.29 28.69 -19.35
C ALA A 32 -6.44 28.53 -20.62
N ALA A 33 -6.21 27.29 -21.05
CA ALA A 33 -5.78 27.02 -22.41
C ALA A 33 -7.02 27.08 -23.32
N ASN A 34 -7.14 28.17 -24.10
CA ASN A 34 -8.14 28.28 -25.17
C ASN A 34 -7.72 27.40 -26.37
N THR A 35 -7.66 26.09 -26.19
CA THR A 35 -7.57 25.11 -27.28
C THR A 35 -8.98 24.66 -27.62
N SER A 36 -9.62 25.36 -28.57
CA SER A 36 -10.89 24.90 -29.14
C SER A 36 -10.66 23.58 -29.87
N ALA A 37 -10.97 22.45 -29.22
CA ALA A 37 -11.00 21.12 -29.80
C ALA A 37 -12.11 21.05 -30.87
N THR A 38 -11.83 21.59 -32.05
CA THR A 38 -12.71 21.59 -33.21
C THR A 38 -12.48 20.38 -34.12
N SER A 39 -11.57 19.48 -33.74
CA SER A 39 -11.40 18.16 -34.34
C SER A 39 -11.34 17.12 -33.22
N GLY A 40 -12.02 15.98 -33.36
CA GLY A 40 -12.00 14.89 -32.36
C GLY A 40 -10.62 14.26 -32.13
N MET A 41 -9.60 14.76 -32.81
CA MET A 41 -8.22 14.32 -32.78
C MET A 41 -7.36 15.34 -32.01
N LEU A 42 -6.49 14.87 -31.11
CA LEU A 42 -5.56 15.69 -30.34
C LEU A 42 -4.62 16.43 -31.29
N ASP A 43 -4.53 17.75 -31.14
CA ASP A 43 -3.52 18.57 -31.81
C ASP A 43 -2.14 18.30 -31.21
N SER A 44 -1.20 17.79 -32.02
CA SER A 44 0.12 17.40 -31.53
C SER A 44 0.92 18.58 -31.00
N SER A 45 0.78 19.79 -31.57
CA SER A 45 1.53 20.96 -31.11
C SER A 45 1.01 21.49 -29.77
N GLY A 46 -0.32 21.58 -29.62
CA GLY A 46 -0.95 21.90 -28.34
C GLY A 46 -0.64 20.87 -27.26
N LEU A 47 -0.64 19.59 -27.61
CA LEU A 47 -0.35 18.49 -26.68
C LEU A 47 1.10 18.53 -26.22
N GLU A 48 2.04 18.72 -27.14
CA GLU A 48 3.45 18.85 -26.81
C GLU A 48 3.69 20.02 -25.85
N LYS A 49 3.09 21.19 -26.10
CA LYS A 49 3.21 22.34 -25.20
C LYS A 49 2.67 22.05 -23.80
N LEU A 50 1.53 21.38 -23.70
CA LEU A 50 0.92 21.01 -22.43
C LEU A 50 1.83 20.05 -21.63
N ILE A 51 2.39 19.05 -22.31
CA ILE A 51 3.31 18.09 -21.69
C ILE A 51 4.63 18.78 -21.31
N ASP A 52 5.16 19.65 -22.17
CA ASP A 52 6.38 20.42 -21.88
C ASP A 52 6.22 21.26 -20.61
N GLN A 53 5.05 21.90 -20.44
CA GLN A 53 4.72 22.65 -19.21
C GLN A 53 4.61 21.73 -18.00
N PHE A 54 3.90 20.60 -18.13
CA PHE A 54 3.77 19.62 -17.05
C PHE A 54 5.14 19.06 -16.60
N MET A 55 6.06 18.86 -17.54
CA MET A 55 7.40 18.33 -17.28
C MET A 55 8.38 19.36 -16.72
N GLN A 56 8.21 20.66 -16.99
CA GLN A 56 9.11 21.71 -16.50
C GLN A 56 9.22 21.76 -14.97
N GLU A 57 8.15 21.41 -14.26
CA GLU A 57 8.14 21.38 -12.79
C GLU A 57 8.70 20.07 -12.21
N ARG A 58 8.81 19.02 -13.03
CA ARG A 58 9.07 17.64 -12.59
C ARG A 58 10.39 17.07 -13.09
N ILE A 59 11.07 17.77 -13.99
CA ILE A 59 12.33 17.32 -14.59
C ILE A 59 13.44 18.34 -14.35
N GLY A 60 14.58 17.88 -13.82
CA GLY A 60 15.77 18.72 -13.63
C GLY A 60 15.68 19.73 -12.48
N THR A 61 14.66 19.63 -11.63
CA THR A 61 14.55 20.36 -10.36
C THR A 61 15.15 19.53 -9.21
N GLU A 62 15.37 20.14 -8.03
CA GLU A 62 15.87 19.43 -6.86
C GLU A 62 14.92 18.31 -6.43
N GLU A 63 13.62 18.59 -6.43
CA GLU A 63 12.56 17.64 -6.08
C GLU A 63 12.19 16.71 -7.26
N GLY A 64 12.39 17.14 -8.51
CA GLY A 64 12.03 16.39 -9.71
C GLY A 64 12.98 15.26 -10.09
N ALA A 65 12.60 14.50 -11.12
CA ALA A 65 13.40 13.42 -11.69
C ALA A 65 14.48 13.96 -12.64
N PRO A 66 15.65 13.29 -12.76
CA PRO A 66 16.64 13.66 -13.77
C PRO A 66 16.19 13.46 -15.22
N GLY A 67 15.31 12.49 -15.48
CA GLY A 67 14.78 12.22 -16.81
C GLY A 67 13.48 11.44 -16.83
N ALA A 68 12.80 11.52 -17.98
CA ALA A 68 11.53 10.87 -18.23
C ALA A 68 11.30 10.58 -19.70
N VAL A 69 10.37 9.68 -19.98
CA VAL A 69 9.85 9.41 -21.33
C VAL A 69 8.33 9.42 -21.33
N VAL A 70 7.74 9.87 -22.44
CA VAL A 70 6.30 10.01 -22.63
C VAL A 70 5.88 9.42 -23.97
N ALA A 71 4.77 8.70 -23.97
CA ALA A 71 4.03 8.35 -25.18
C ALA A 71 2.53 8.67 -25.02
N VAL A 72 1.95 9.25 -26.06
CA VAL A 72 0.50 9.47 -26.18
C VAL A 72 0.01 8.87 -27.48
N VAL A 73 -1.04 8.05 -27.40
CA VAL A 73 -1.68 7.41 -28.55
C VAL A 73 -3.14 7.84 -28.64
N GLN A 74 -3.68 7.91 -29.85
CA GLN A 74 -5.10 8.12 -30.08
C GLN A 74 -5.52 7.40 -31.37
N ASP A 75 -6.68 6.75 -31.38
CA ASP A 75 -7.26 6.15 -32.60
C ASP A 75 -6.29 5.22 -33.34
N GLY A 76 -5.50 4.45 -32.59
CA GLY A 76 -4.58 3.45 -33.12
C GLY A 76 -3.26 4.01 -33.68
N ARG A 77 -2.96 5.29 -33.47
CA ARG A 77 -1.72 5.94 -33.89
C ARG A 77 -1.01 6.62 -32.71
N MET A 78 0.31 6.69 -32.80
CA MET A 78 1.14 7.48 -31.90
C MET A 78 1.01 8.97 -32.24
N VAL A 79 0.54 9.77 -31.29
CA VAL A 79 0.34 11.22 -31.44
C VAL A 79 1.55 11.99 -30.95
N LEU A 80 2.18 11.51 -29.88
CA LEU A 80 3.40 12.09 -29.32
C LEU A 80 4.26 10.99 -28.72
N LYS A 81 5.58 11.12 -28.89
CA LYS A 81 6.60 10.32 -28.23
C LYS A 81 7.81 11.21 -28.00
N LYS A 82 8.17 11.43 -26.73
CA LYS A 82 9.19 12.41 -26.37
C LYS A 82 9.94 12.00 -25.10
N GLY A 83 11.24 12.27 -25.07
CA GLY A 83 12.08 12.15 -23.89
C GLY A 83 12.42 13.51 -23.30
N TYR A 84 12.61 13.55 -21.99
CA TYR A 84 12.92 14.74 -21.20
C TYR A 84 14.12 14.45 -20.30
N GLY A 85 15.03 15.42 -20.17
CA GLY A 85 16.18 15.31 -19.29
C GLY A 85 17.13 14.17 -19.69
N PHE A 86 17.64 13.45 -18.69
CA PHE A 86 18.71 12.47 -18.85
C PHE A 86 18.32 11.08 -18.36
N ALA A 87 18.59 10.06 -19.19
CA ALA A 87 18.62 8.67 -18.76
C ALA A 87 19.74 8.44 -17.73
N ASP A 88 20.87 9.12 -17.90
CA ASP A 88 22.00 9.13 -16.97
C ASP A 88 22.54 10.57 -16.91
N ARG A 89 22.30 11.25 -15.79
CA ARG A 89 22.66 12.65 -15.58
C ARG A 89 24.16 12.85 -15.55
N GLU A 90 24.89 11.94 -14.90
CA GLU A 90 26.34 12.03 -14.73
C GLU A 90 27.07 11.86 -16.08
N LYS A 91 26.56 10.98 -16.95
CA LYS A 91 27.08 10.78 -18.32
C LYS A 91 26.43 11.71 -19.36
N LYS A 92 25.44 12.52 -18.95
CA LYS A 92 24.63 13.37 -19.84
C LYS A 92 24.00 12.61 -21.00
N LEU A 93 23.58 11.37 -20.76
CA LEU A 93 22.87 10.57 -21.76
C LEU A 93 21.41 11.03 -21.80
N PRO A 94 20.88 11.52 -22.93
CA PRO A 94 19.49 11.97 -23.01
C PRO A 94 18.55 10.79 -22.78
N ALA A 95 17.38 11.05 -22.18
CA ALA A 95 16.30 10.08 -22.17
C ALA A 95 15.75 9.90 -23.58
N ASP A 96 15.97 8.73 -24.18
CA ASP A 96 15.53 8.39 -25.53
C ASP A 96 14.24 7.55 -25.44
N PRO A 97 13.09 8.04 -25.96
CA PRO A 97 11.83 7.33 -25.84
C PRO A 97 11.77 6.03 -26.66
N ASP A 98 12.67 5.83 -27.62
CA ASP A 98 12.77 4.61 -28.45
C ASP A 98 13.66 3.53 -27.82
N HIS A 99 14.69 3.95 -27.09
CA HIS A 99 15.81 3.08 -26.74
C HIS A 99 16.16 3.05 -25.24
N THR A 100 15.78 4.06 -24.46
CA THR A 100 16.00 4.06 -23.02
C THR A 100 14.93 3.22 -22.33
N LEU A 101 15.38 2.17 -21.64
CA LEU A 101 14.54 1.34 -20.79
C LEU A 101 14.29 2.04 -19.46
N PHE A 102 13.04 2.02 -19.03
CA PHE A 102 12.63 2.38 -17.68
C PHE A 102 12.00 1.17 -17.01
N ARG A 103 12.24 1.02 -15.70
CA ARG A 103 11.45 0.09 -14.88
C ARG A 103 10.09 0.72 -14.64
N ILE A 104 9.02 -0.03 -14.86
CA ILE A 104 7.65 0.49 -14.77
C ILE A 104 6.89 0.02 -13.54
N GLY A 105 7.57 -0.68 -12.63
CA GLY A 105 6.99 -1.17 -11.39
C GLY A 105 5.63 -1.82 -11.62
N SER A 106 4.65 -1.44 -10.81
CA SER A 106 3.31 -2.03 -10.84
C SER A 106 2.50 -1.82 -12.13
N VAL A 107 2.93 -1.01 -13.11
CA VAL A 107 2.33 -1.04 -14.46
C VAL A 107 2.47 -2.44 -15.08
N THR A 108 3.51 -3.20 -14.70
CA THR A 108 3.70 -4.63 -15.04
C THR A 108 2.43 -5.47 -14.84
N LYS A 109 1.62 -5.16 -13.81
CA LYS A 109 0.37 -5.88 -13.52
C LYS A 109 -0.63 -5.84 -14.66
N THR A 110 -0.66 -4.77 -15.46
CA THR A 110 -1.51 -4.67 -16.66
C THR A 110 -1.13 -5.72 -17.70
N PHE A 111 0.17 -5.99 -17.87
CA PHE A 111 0.69 -7.00 -18.78
C PHE A 111 0.42 -8.42 -18.27
N THR A 112 0.66 -8.67 -16.98
CA THR A 112 0.37 -9.97 -16.33
C THR A 112 -1.11 -10.30 -16.39
N ALA A 113 -1.99 -9.34 -16.08
CA ALA A 113 -3.44 -9.51 -16.21
C ALA A 113 -3.84 -9.81 -17.67
N ALA A 114 -3.25 -9.10 -18.63
CA ALA A 114 -3.53 -9.31 -20.05
C ALA A 114 -3.09 -10.69 -20.54
N ALA A 115 -1.97 -11.22 -20.02
CA ALA A 115 -1.54 -12.60 -20.26
C ALA A 115 -2.51 -13.65 -19.68
N ILE A 116 -3.03 -13.43 -18.47
CA ILE A 116 -4.09 -14.26 -17.88
C ILE A 116 -5.35 -14.22 -18.75
N MET A 117 -5.79 -13.03 -19.16
CA MET A 117 -6.99 -12.86 -19.96
C MET A 117 -6.85 -13.46 -21.37
N ARG A 118 -5.63 -13.55 -21.91
CA ARG A 118 -5.35 -14.33 -23.12
C ARG A 118 -5.61 -15.83 -22.90
N LEU A 119 -5.14 -16.39 -21.77
CA LEU A 119 -5.42 -17.79 -21.41
C LEU A 119 -6.91 -18.04 -21.13
N VAL A 120 -7.65 -17.03 -20.65
CA VAL A 120 -9.12 -17.07 -20.55
C VAL A 120 -9.75 -17.14 -21.93
N ASP A 121 -9.28 -16.32 -22.89
CA ASP A 121 -9.77 -16.35 -24.27
C ASP A 121 -9.55 -17.69 -24.97
N GLU A 122 -8.46 -18.37 -24.62
CA GLU A 122 -8.10 -19.73 -25.07
C GLU A 122 -8.88 -20.83 -24.33
N GLY A 123 -9.72 -20.48 -23.34
CA GLY A 123 -10.50 -21.44 -22.55
C GLY A 123 -9.68 -22.26 -21.55
N LYS A 124 -8.43 -21.88 -21.28
CA LYS A 124 -7.53 -22.56 -20.35
C LYS A 124 -7.71 -22.12 -18.90
N ILE A 125 -8.15 -20.88 -18.70
CA ILE A 125 -8.46 -20.32 -17.38
C ILE A 125 -9.94 -19.94 -17.31
N ASP A 126 -10.59 -20.39 -16.25
CA ASP A 126 -11.86 -19.86 -15.76
C ASP A 126 -11.57 -18.89 -14.61
N LEU A 127 -12.04 -17.64 -14.77
CA LEU A 127 -11.86 -16.55 -13.81
C LEU A 127 -12.46 -16.84 -12.43
N HIS A 128 -13.55 -17.62 -12.38
CA HIS A 128 -14.30 -17.88 -11.15
C HIS A 128 -14.02 -19.26 -10.57
N ALA A 129 -13.16 -20.05 -11.21
CA ALA A 129 -12.67 -21.30 -10.63
C ALA A 129 -11.70 -21.02 -9.48
N ASP A 130 -11.65 -21.97 -8.53
CA ASP A 130 -10.67 -21.97 -7.46
C ASP A 130 -9.24 -22.00 -8.04
N VAL A 131 -8.39 -21.07 -7.59
CA VAL A 131 -6.98 -20.98 -8.00
C VAL A 131 -6.24 -22.29 -7.81
N GLN A 132 -6.61 -23.11 -6.80
CA GLN A 132 -6.05 -24.42 -6.52
C GLN A 132 -6.04 -25.37 -7.74
N LYS A 133 -6.94 -25.17 -8.71
CA LYS A 133 -6.97 -25.90 -9.99
C LYS A 133 -5.70 -25.68 -10.84
N TYR A 134 -5.03 -24.54 -10.66
CA TYR A 134 -3.91 -24.08 -11.50
C TYR A 134 -2.56 -24.06 -10.76
N MET A 135 -2.49 -24.64 -9.56
CA MET A 135 -1.34 -24.48 -8.65
C MET A 135 -0.24 -25.54 -8.75
N GLY A 136 -0.32 -26.49 -9.68
CA GLY A 136 0.75 -27.47 -9.89
C GLY A 136 1.13 -28.30 -8.65
N GLY A 137 0.20 -28.47 -7.69
CA GLY A 137 0.41 -29.21 -6.43
C GLY A 137 0.67 -28.34 -5.20
N ILE A 138 0.92 -27.03 -5.34
CA ILE A 138 0.98 -26.12 -4.20
C ILE A 138 -0.42 -25.97 -3.58
N ARG A 139 -0.53 -26.12 -2.26
CA ARG A 139 -1.78 -25.95 -1.51
C ARG A 139 -1.72 -24.74 -0.58
N PHE A 140 -2.83 -24.00 -0.54
CA PHE A 140 -3.14 -23.01 0.50
C PHE A 140 -4.18 -23.55 1.47
N THR A 141 -4.10 -23.13 2.74
CA THR A 141 -5.17 -23.34 3.72
C THR A 141 -6.09 -22.14 3.68
N ASN A 142 -7.35 -22.37 3.31
CA ASN A 142 -8.38 -21.35 3.34
C ASN A 142 -9.36 -21.67 4.48
N PRO A 143 -9.44 -20.85 5.54
CA PRO A 143 -10.38 -21.08 6.63
C PRO A 143 -11.82 -20.68 6.27
N PHE A 144 -12.03 -20.04 5.12
CA PHE A 144 -13.34 -19.60 4.63
C PHE A 144 -13.95 -20.61 3.66
N LYS A 145 -15.29 -20.61 3.57
CA LYS A 145 -16.02 -21.47 2.61
C LYS A 145 -15.87 -20.98 1.16
N THR A 146 -15.65 -19.68 0.99
CA THR A 146 -15.49 -19.04 -0.32
C THR A 146 -14.07 -19.30 -0.84
N PRO A 147 -13.89 -19.94 -2.01
CA PRO A 147 -12.56 -20.20 -2.57
C PRO A 147 -11.89 -18.90 -3.05
N VAL A 148 -10.56 -18.90 -3.07
CA VAL A 148 -9.81 -17.86 -3.79
C VAL A 148 -9.90 -18.17 -5.28
N THR A 149 -10.29 -17.19 -6.09
CA THR A 149 -10.46 -17.35 -7.55
C THR A 149 -9.47 -16.47 -8.30
N VAL A 150 -9.27 -16.73 -9.60
CA VAL A 150 -8.41 -15.87 -10.44
C VAL A 150 -8.95 -14.44 -10.51
N HIS A 151 -10.28 -14.27 -10.51
CA HIS A 151 -10.95 -12.97 -10.36
C HIS A 151 -10.55 -12.27 -9.05
N HIS A 152 -10.49 -12.98 -7.92
CA HIS A 152 -10.07 -12.38 -6.65
C HIS A 152 -8.60 -11.92 -6.69
N LEU A 153 -7.73 -12.65 -7.38
CA LEU A 153 -6.33 -12.23 -7.55
C LEU A 153 -6.22 -10.97 -8.43
N LEU A 154 -6.91 -10.95 -9.57
CA LEU A 154 -6.88 -9.84 -10.53
C LEU A 154 -7.45 -8.52 -9.96
N THR A 155 -8.37 -8.62 -9.00
CA THR A 155 -9.08 -7.47 -8.39
C THR A 155 -8.55 -7.10 -7.01
N HIS A 156 -7.48 -7.73 -6.54
CA HIS A 156 -6.94 -7.52 -5.19
C HIS A 156 -7.96 -7.76 -4.06
N THR A 157 -8.84 -8.75 -4.24
CA THR A 157 -9.83 -9.20 -3.26
C THR A 157 -9.57 -10.62 -2.77
N SER A 158 -8.33 -11.11 -2.90
CA SER A 158 -7.87 -12.47 -2.56
C SER A 158 -8.08 -12.87 -1.11
N GLY A 159 -8.02 -11.90 -0.18
CA GLY A 159 -8.08 -12.12 1.25
C GLY A 159 -6.76 -12.56 1.89
N PHE A 160 -5.67 -12.64 1.11
CA PHE A 160 -4.34 -12.90 1.65
C PHE A 160 -3.91 -11.80 2.64
N GLN A 161 -3.19 -12.21 3.67
CA GLN A 161 -2.45 -11.31 4.53
C GLN A 161 -1.44 -10.52 3.69
N VAL A 162 -1.31 -9.23 3.98
CA VAL A 162 -0.35 -8.37 3.30
C VAL A 162 1.06 -8.95 3.39
N THR A 163 1.74 -8.98 2.25
CA THR A 163 3.19 -9.19 2.17
C THR A 163 3.81 -7.91 1.63
N THR A 164 4.74 -7.34 2.39
CA THR A 164 5.51 -6.17 1.95
C THR A 164 6.88 -6.64 1.47
N GLU A 165 7.34 -6.09 0.35
CA GLU A 165 8.70 -6.29 -0.12
C GLU A 165 9.71 -5.71 0.87
N THR A 166 10.83 -6.38 0.99
CA THR A 166 11.96 -5.98 1.82
C THR A 166 13.21 -5.80 0.95
N LEU A 167 14.28 -5.24 1.50
CA LEU A 167 15.57 -5.18 0.77
C LEU A 167 16.07 -6.56 0.35
N ASP A 168 15.75 -7.61 1.13
CA ASP A 168 16.10 -8.99 0.79
C ASP A 168 15.37 -9.50 -0.47
N ASP A 169 14.25 -8.86 -0.84
CA ASP A 169 13.53 -9.15 -2.08
C ASP A 169 14.09 -8.35 -3.27
N MET A 170 15.15 -7.55 -3.09
CA MET A 170 15.78 -6.71 -4.11
C MET A 170 17.31 -6.95 -4.18
N PRO A 171 17.75 -8.15 -4.59
CA PRO A 171 19.17 -8.49 -4.61
C PRO A 171 19.97 -7.67 -5.64
N GLU A 172 21.16 -7.21 -5.28
CA GLU A 172 22.10 -6.58 -6.25
C GLU A 172 22.71 -7.60 -7.22
N ASP A 173 22.72 -8.90 -6.86
CA ASP A 173 23.13 -9.97 -7.75
C ASP A 173 22.05 -10.28 -8.78
N LEU A 174 22.27 -9.80 -10.01
CA LEU A 174 21.35 -9.99 -11.14
C LEU A 174 21.47 -11.37 -11.80
N GLU A 175 22.47 -12.18 -11.46
CA GLU A 175 22.70 -13.50 -12.07
C GLU A 175 21.96 -14.63 -11.33
N THR A 176 21.63 -14.41 -10.06
CA THR A 176 20.87 -15.40 -9.28
C THR A 176 19.39 -15.38 -9.67
N PHE A 177 18.96 -16.45 -10.36
CA PHE A 177 17.55 -16.66 -10.69
C PHE A 177 16.77 -17.30 -9.53
N ILE A 178 15.69 -16.64 -9.11
CA ILE A 178 14.76 -17.06 -8.07
C ILE A 178 13.43 -17.43 -8.75
N PRO A 179 13.12 -18.74 -8.89
CA PRO A 179 11.91 -19.19 -9.57
C PRO A 179 10.63 -18.77 -8.84
N LEU A 180 9.60 -18.43 -9.62
CA LEU A 180 8.25 -18.13 -9.10
C LEU A 180 7.74 -19.21 -8.13
N LYS A 181 7.85 -20.48 -8.51
CA LYS A 181 7.46 -21.61 -7.65
C LYS A 181 8.10 -21.54 -6.25
N LYS A 182 9.41 -21.27 -6.19
CA LYS A 182 10.16 -21.19 -4.92
C LYS A 182 9.65 -20.03 -4.07
N TYR A 183 9.45 -18.86 -4.67
CA TYR A 183 8.90 -17.70 -3.97
C TYR A 183 7.49 -17.97 -3.43
N ILE A 184 6.60 -18.51 -4.27
CA ILE A 184 5.23 -18.86 -3.88
C ILE A 184 5.25 -19.87 -2.73
N GLU A 185 6.15 -20.86 -2.77
CA GLU A 185 6.28 -21.86 -1.72
C GLU A 185 6.80 -21.32 -0.39
N GLN A 186 7.72 -20.36 -0.44
CA GLN A 186 8.36 -19.76 0.73
C GLN A 186 7.47 -18.72 1.42
N LYS A 187 6.80 -17.85 0.66
CA LYS A 187 6.03 -16.74 1.23
C LYS A 187 4.66 -17.17 1.77
N LYS A 188 3.92 -18.04 1.03
CA LYS A 188 2.55 -18.55 1.33
C LYS A 188 1.79 -17.81 2.46
N PRO A 189 1.38 -16.53 2.27
CA PRO A 189 0.67 -15.80 3.30
C PRO A 189 -0.65 -16.48 3.65
N ALA A 190 -1.07 -16.33 4.91
CA ALA A 190 -2.36 -16.85 5.36
C ALA A 190 -3.51 -16.09 4.67
N ILE A 191 -4.64 -16.77 4.46
CA ILE A 191 -5.88 -16.11 4.06
C ILE A 191 -6.60 -15.67 5.34
N VAL A 192 -6.66 -14.36 5.55
CA VAL A 192 -7.11 -13.74 6.82
C VAL A 192 -8.40 -12.94 6.67
N ARG A 193 -8.88 -12.78 5.43
CA ARG A 193 -10.17 -12.18 5.10
C ARG A 193 -10.88 -13.10 4.12
N GLU A 194 -12.20 -13.13 4.19
CA GLU A 194 -12.99 -13.93 3.26
C GLU A 194 -12.76 -13.40 1.82
N PRO A 195 -12.41 -14.27 0.85
CA PRO A 195 -12.17 -13.82 -0.52
C PRO A 195 -13.39 -13.09 -1.10
N GLY A 196 -13.15 -11.97 -1.76
CA GLY A 196 -14.19 -11.11 -2.34
C GLY A 196 -14.79 -10.06 -1.40
N THR A 197 -14.49 -10.06 -0.09
CA THR A 197 -15.16 -9.14 0.85
C THR A 197 -14.50 -7.77 0.96
N SER A 198 -13.23 -7.61 0.62
CA SER A 198 -12.51 -6.34 0.78
C SER A 198 -11.41 -6.18 -0.25
N TYR A 199 -11.26 -4.97 -0.78
CA TYR A 199 -10.11 -4.60 -1.58
C TYR A 199 -8.90 -4.30 -0.69
N MET A 200 -7.78 -4.94 -0.99
CA MET A 200 -6.47 -4.60 -0.44
C MET A 200 -5.42 -4.97 -1.48
N TYR A 201 -4.74 -3.95 -2.01
CA TYR A 201 -3.69 -4.11 -3.01
C TYR A 201 -2.64 -5.13 -2.58
N ASP A 202 -2.34 -6.06 -3.48
CA ASP A 202 -1.63 -7.30 -3.17
C ASP A 202 -0.67 -7.69 -4.30
N ASN A 203 0.63 -7.56 -4.02
CA ASN A 203 1.72 -7.98 -4.90
C ASN A 203 1.84 -9.50 -5.00
N TYR A 204 1.62 -10.21 -3.88
CA TYR A 204 1.66 -11.68 -3.86
C TYR A 204 0.62 -12.26 -4.80
N ALA A 205 -0.58 -11.67 -4.87
CA ALA A 205 -1.62 -12.09 -5.81
C ALA A 205 -1.15 -12.05 -7.29
N PHE A 206 -0.36 -11.06 -7.68
CA PHE A 206 0.14 -10.96 -9.06
C PHE A 206 1.33 -11.88 -9.33
N ASN A 207 2.23 -12.07 -8.35
CA ASN A 207 3.25 -13.12 -8.43
C ASN A 207 2.61 -14.51 -8.56
N LEU A 208 1.49 -14.74 -7.86
CA LEU A 208 0.71 -15.97 -7.97
C LEU A 208 0.06 -16.11 -9.36
N LEU A 209 -0.43 -15.03 -9.96
CA LEU A 209 -0.93 -15.04 -11.34
C LEU A 209 0.18 -15.40 -12.34
N GLY A 210 1.40 -14.88 -12.17
CA GLY A 210 2.54 -15.29 -12.98
C GLY A 210 2.83 -16.79 -12.87
N TYR A 211 2.82 -17.33 -11.64
CA TYR A 211 2.98 -18.77 -11.44
C TYR A 211 1.84 -19.61 -12.06
N ILE A 212 0.60 -19.09 -12.05
CA ILE A 212 -0.54 -19.70 -12.74
C ILE A 212 -0.31 -19.73 -14.26
N ILE A 213 0.24 -18.64 -14.85
CA ILE A 213 0.62 -18.62 -16.26
C ILE A 213 1.63 -19.74 -16.56
N GLU A 214 2.65 -19.93 -15.71
CA GLU A 214 3.63 -21.00 -15.91
C GLU A 214 2.99 -22.39 -15.92
N ASN A 215 2.17 -22.69 -14.92
CA ASN A 215 1.56 -24.00 -14.79
C ASN A 215 0.56 -24.29 -15.92
N VAL A 216 -0.23 -23.30 -16.33
CA VAL A 216 -1.28 -23.48 -17.33
C VAL A 216 -0.71 -23.53 -18.75
N SER A 217 0.34 -22.75 -19.02
CA SER A 217 0.98 -22.72 -20.34
C SER A 217 2.03 -23.81 -20.53
N GLY A 218 2.65 -24.28 -19.43
CA GLY A 218 3.83 -25.15 -19.48
C GLY A 218 5.12 -24.43 -19.86
N MET A 219 5.12 -23.09 -19.85
CA MET A 219 6.27 -22.25 -20.20
C MET A 219 6.70 -21.40 -19.00
N PRO A 220 8.01 -21.12 -18.82
CA PRO A 220 8.45 -20.09 -17.88
C PRO A 220 7.77 -18.76 -18.16
N TYR A 221 7.46 -17.99 -17.12
CA TYR A 221 6.64 -16.79 -17.26
C TYR A 221 7.25 -15.77 -18.24
N GLN A 222 8.56 -15.48 -18.11
CA GLN A 222 9.29 -14.59 -19.03
C GLN A 222 9.15 -15.04 -20.48
N GLN A 223 9.29 -16.34 -20.75
CA GLN A 223 9.18 -16.89 -22.10
C GLN A 223 7.75 -16.81 -22.63
N TYR A 224 6.75 -17.04 -21.77
CA TYR A 224 5.35 -16.87 -22.15
C TYR A 224 5.06 -15.42 -22.54
N MET A 225 5.51 -14.46 -21.73
CA MET A 225 5.36 -13.03 -22.00
C MET A 225 6.05 -12.64 -23.29
N GLU A 226 7.30 -13.04 -23.49
CA GLU A 226 8.05 -12.73 -24.72
C GLU A 226 7.31 -13.24 -25.98
N GLN A 227 6.88 -14.51 -25.98
CA GLN A 227 6.32 -15.16 -27.17
C GLN A 227 4.86 -14.81 -27.44
N ASN A 228 4.04 -14.65 -26.39
CA ASN A 228 2.59 -14.50 -26.52
C ASN A 228 2.10 -13.07 -26.29
N MET A 229 2.96 -12.18 -25.80
CA MET A 229 2.61 -10.79 -25.53
C MET A 229 3.54 -9.83 -26.30
N LEU A 230 4.83 -9.82 -25.98
CA LEU A 230 5.75 -8.78 -26.45
C LEU A 230 6.02 -8.88 -27.96
N LYS A 231 6.40 -10.07 -28.47
CA LYS A 231 6.65 -10.27 -29.90
C LYS A 231 5.43 -9.98 -30.79
N PRO A 232 4.21 -10.48 -30.49
CA PRO A 232 3.02 -10.16 -31.28
C PRO A 232 2.65 -8.68 -31.30
N LEU A 233 2.99 -7.93 -30.25
CA LEU A 233 2.81 -6.49 -30.14
C LEU A 233 3.98 -5.69 -30.75
N GLY A 234 5.02 -6.35 -31.25
CA GLY A 234 6.22 -5.68 -31.75
C GLY A 234 6.96 -4.88 -30.67
N MET A 235 6.85 -5.28 -29.40
CA MET A 235 7.57 -4.68 -28.28
C MET A 235 8.97 -5.30 -28.20
N LYS A 236 9.95 -4.70 -28.87
CA LYS A 236 11.25 -5.33 -29.15
C LYS A 236 12.31 -5.06 -28.10
N ALA A 237 12.14 -4.02 -27.29
CA ALA A 237 13.08 -3.62 -26.25
C ALA A 237 12.63 -4.10 -24.86
N SER A 238 11.34 -4.36 -24.71
CA SER A 238 10.73 -4.73 -23.43
C SER A 238 11.13 -6.11 -22.96
N GLU A 239 11.33 -6.25 -21.65
CA GLU A 239 11.77 -7.48 -21.00
C GLU A 239 11.13 -7.61 -19.61
N MET A 240 11.00 -8.85 -19.13
CA MET A 240 10.47 -9.12 -17.79
C MET A 240 11.55 -9.24 -16.71
N VAL A 241 12.80 -9.51 -17.11
CA VAL A 241 13.92 -9.76 -16.20
C VAL A 241 15.06 -8.81 -16.56
N ILE A 242 15.52 -8.04 -15.58
CA ILE A 242 16.72 -7.23 -15.73
C ILE A 242 17.95 -8.14 -15.88
N SER A 243 18.86 -7.78 -16.79
CA SER A 243 20.13 -8.48 -16.98
C SER A 243 21.29 -7.50 -17.15
N ASN A 244 22.52 -7.99 -16.93
CA ASN A 244 23.74 -7.19 -17.11
C ASN A 244 23.87 -6.60 -18.52
N GLN A 245 23.34 -7.27 -19.55
CA GLN A 245 23.38 -6.81 -20.93
C GLN A 245 22.48 -5.59 -21.19
N MET A 246 21.43 -5.42 -20.38
CA MET A 246 20.47 -4.32 -20.53
C MET A 246 20.89 -3.04 -19.82
N LEU A 247 21.87 -3.12 -18.90
CA LEU A 247 22.26 -1.98 -18.07
C LEU A 247 22.79 -0.78 -18.87
N SER A 248 23.30 -0.99 -20.08
CA SER A 248 23.71 0.11 -20.97
C SER A 248 22.53 0.89 -21.57
N HIS A 249 21.33 0.31 -21.55
CA HIS A 249 20.10 0.90 -22.09
C HIS A 249 19.11 1.30 -20.99
N LEU A 250 19.31 0.84 -19.76
CA LEU A 250 18.50 1.20 -18.59
C LEU A 250 18.82 2.62 -18.14
N ALA A 251 17.78 3.46 -17.98
CA ALA A 251 17.91 4.74 -17.29
C ALA A 251 18.42 4.50 -15.86
N THR A 252 19.42 5.24 -15.43
CA THR A 252 19.90 5.23 -14.04
C THR A 252 18.78 5.69 -13.13
N GLY A 253 18.39 4.87 -12.13
CA GLY A 253 17.43 5.27 -11.11
C GLY A 253 18.07 6.16 -10.05
N TYR A 254 17.32 7.13 -9.53
CA TYR A 254 17.83 8.09 -8.54
C TYR A 254 17.01 8.09 -7.24
N ASP A 255 17.70 8.31 -6.11
CA ASP A 255 17.06 8.52 -4.81
C ASP A 255 16.48 9.95 -4.67
N ASP A 256 15.87 10.25 -3.53
CA ASP A 256 15.22 11.54 -3.28
C ASP A 256 16.21 12.72 -3.32
N SER A 257 17.47 12.47 -2.96
CA SER A 257 18.59 13.42 -3.03
C SER A 257 19.23 13.48 -4.43
N ASN A 258 18.64 12.81 -5.42
CA ASN A 258 19.15 12.64 -6.77
C ASN A 258 20.55 12.00 -6.82
N ASN A 259 20.87 11.06 -5.93
CA ASN A 259 22.04 10.19 -6.07
C ASN A 259 21.67 8.94 -6.88
N PRO A 260 22.58 8.42 -7.72
CA PRO A 260 22.32 7.21 -8.49
C PRO A 260 22.18 5.99 -7.57
N ILE A 261 21.17 5.16 -7.85
CA ILE A 261 20.90 3.90 -7.16
C ILE A 261 21.59 2.76 -7.91
N THR A 262 22.22 1.85 -7.17
CA THR A 262 22.80 0.63 -7.74
C THR A 262 21.71 -0.26 -8.33
N PRO A 263 21.88 -0.80 -9.56
CA PRO A 263 20.91 -1.73 -10.14
C PRO A 263 20.63 -2.94 -9.24
N TYR A 264 19.39 -3.40 -9.23
CA TYR A 264 18.91 -4.49 -8.37
C TYR A 264 17.87 -5.36 -9.11
N GLY A 265 17.85 -6.65 -8.79
CA GLY A 265 16.86 -7.62 -9.27
C GLY A 265 15.62 -7.67 -8.36
N PHE A 266 14.80 -8.70 -8.53
CA PHE A 266 13.65 -8.97 -7.67
C PHE A 266 13.63 -10.42 -7.18
N SER A 267 12.88 -10.66 -6.11
CA SER A 267 12.49 -11.99 -5.63
C SER A 267 10.96 -12.08 -5.65
N PRO A 268 10.33 -12.84 -6.57
CA PRO A 268 10.96 -13.70 -7.58
C PRO A 268 11.60 -12.88 -8.72
N THR A 269 12.55 -13.47 -9.45
CA THR A 269 13.35 -12.75 -10.47
C THR A 269 12.50 -12.15 -11.58
N GLU A 270 11.44 -12.83 -11.96
CA GLU A 270 10.53 -12.41 -13.03
C GLU A 270 9.49 -11.36 -12.59
N ALA A 271 9.30 -11.19 -11.26
CA ALA A 271 8.37 -10.26 -10.62
C ALA A 271 7.14 -9.87 -11.46
N PRO A 272 6.18 -10.80 -11.74
CA PRO A 272 4.93 -10.50 -12.45
C PRO A 272 4.11 -9.32 -11.89
N ASP A 273 4.42 -8.86 -10.69
CA ASP A 273 3.82 -7.71 -10.05
C ASP A 273 4.55 -6.38 -10.30
N GLY A 274 5.82 -6.39 -10.72
CA GLY A 274 6.64 -5.17 -10.76
C GLY A 274 7.92 -5.17 -11.62
N GLY A 275 8.26 -6.29 -12.26
CA GLY A 275 9.57 -6.56 -12.85
C GLY A 275 9.87 -5.94 -14.21
N MET A 276 8.84 -5.53 -14.95
CA MET A 276 8.99 -5.19 -16.36
C MET A 276 9.83 -3.92 -16.59
N LEU A 277 10.61 -3.98 -17.66
CA LEU A 277 11.31 -2.84 -18.24
C LEU A 277 10.78 -2.62 -19.66
N THR A 278 10.56 -1.37 -20.05
CA THR A 278 10.02 -1.00 -21.37
C THR A 278 10.55 0.36 -21.81
N THR A 279 10.34 0.69 -23.08
CA THR A 279 10.48 2.03 -23.65
C THR A 279 9.11 2.68 -23.83
N ALA A 280 9.07 3.96 -24.20
CA ALA A 280 7.82 4.65 -24.50
C ALA A 280 7.19 4.15 -25.81
N GLU A 281 8.02 3.81 -26.82
CA GLU A 281 7.58 3.19 -28.07
C GLU A 281 6.84 1.86 -27.82
N ASP A 282 7.46 0.95 -27.08
CA ASP A 282 6.89 -0.37 -26.80
C ASP A 282 5.59 -0.26 -25.97
N ALA A 283 5.56 0.62 -24.96
CA ALA A 283 4.37 0.86 -24.15
C ALA A 283 3.20 1.40 -25.00
N ALA A 284 3.48 2.22 -26.02
CA ALA A 284 2.48 2.71 -26.95
C ALA A 284 1.83 1.58 -27.77
N HIS A 285 2.59 0.57 -28.16
CA HIS A 285 2.05 -0.59 -28.89
C HIS A 285 1.03 -1.36 -28.05
N PHE A 286 1.33 -1.57 -26.77
CA PHE A 286 0.40 -2.16 -25.82
C PHE A 286 -0.87 -1.30 -25.66
N MET A 287 -0.73 0.02 -25.47
CA MET A 287 -1.89 0.92 -25.38
C MET A 287 -2.76 0.89 -26.63
N ILE A 288 -2.15 0.89 -27.83
CA ILE A 288 -2.90 0.79 -29.09
C ILE A 288 -3.69 -0.53 -29.15
N ALA A 289 -3.08 -1.66 -28.76
CA ALA A 289 -3.79 -2.93 -28.73
C ALA A 289 -4.99 -2.90 -27.77
N GLN A 290 -4.81 -2.34 -26.57
CA GLN A 290 -5.86 -2.18 -25.56
C GLN A 290 -6.99 -1.24 -26.03
N LEU A 291 -6.69 -0.20 -26.80
CA LEU A 291 -7.70 0.76 -27.27
C LEU A 291 -8.34 0.36 -28.60
N ASN A 292 -7.75 -0.62 -29.31
CA ASN A 292 -8.21 -1.10 -30.61
C ASN A 292 -8.78 -2.53 -30.54
N GLY A 293 -9.51 -2.83 -29.48
CA GLY A 293 -10.24 -4.10 -29.31
C GLY A 293 -9.33 -5.33 -29.33
N GLY A 294 -8.09 -5.19 -28.85
CA GLY A 294 -7.12 -6.27 -28.69
C GLY A 294 -6.23 -6.54 -29.90
N THR A 295 -6.10 -5.57 -30.82
CA THR A 295 -5.37 -5.75 -32.09
C THR A 295 -4.30 -4.67 -32.29
N TYR A 296 -3.09 -5.10 -32.65
CA TYR A 296 -1.98 -4.23 -33.06
C TYR A 296 -1.27 -4.81 -34.29
N GLY A 297 -0.93 -3.97 -35.27
CA GLY A 297 -0.19 -4.41 -36.46
C GLY A 297 -0.85 -5.55 -37.26
N GLY A 298 -2.18 -5.68 -37.19
CA GLY A 298 -2.93 -6.79 -37.80
C GLY A 298 -2.98 -8.07 -36.95
N ASN A 299 -2.23 -8.16 -35.85
CA ASN A 299 -2.26 -9.27 -34.91
C ASN A 299 -3.33 -9.04 -33.84
N ARG A 300 -4.28 -9.97 -33.73
CA ARG A 300 -5.28 -9.99 -32.65
C ARG A 300 -4.76 -10.84 -31.48
N LEU A 301 -4.56 -10.21 -30.32
CA LEU A 301 -4.17 -10.89 -29.09
C LEU A 301 -5.37 -11.26 -28.22
N TRP A 302 -6.41 -10.41 -28.21
CA TRP A 302 -7.61 -10.60 -27.40
C TRP A 302 -8.88 -10.39 -28.22
N LYS A 303 -9.98 -10.96 -27.73
CA LYS A 303 -11.33 -10.57 -28.17
C LYS A 303 -11.63 -9.16 -27.63
N ASP A 304 -12.41 -8.39 -28.38
CA ASP A 304 -12.83 -7.05 -27.97
C ASP A 304 -13.56 -7.06 -26.61
N ALA A 305 -14.42 -8.06 -26.38
CA ALA A 305 -15.10 -8.25 -25.09
C ALA A 305 -14.12 -8.49 -23.93
N THR A 306 -13.02 -9.20 -24.17
CA THR A 306 -11.98 -9.50 -23.18
C THR A 306 -11.21 -8.24 -22.79
N VAL A 307 -10.91 -7.39 -23.76
CA VAL A 307 -10.30 -6.07 -23.51
C VAL A 307 -11.21 -5.17 -22.69
N LYS A 308 -12.49 -5.08 -23.05
CA LYS A 308 -13.48 -4.34 -22.25
C LYS A 308 -13.60 -4.90 -20.84
N GLN A 309 -13.50 -6.23 -20.68
CA GLN A 309 -13.48 -6.85 -19.37
C GLN A 309 -12.23 -6.46 -18.57
N MET A 310 -11.05 -6.34 -19.18
CA MET A 310 -9.85 -5.89 -18.46
C MET A 310 -9.99 -4.47 -17.91
N GLN A 311 -10.51 -3.57 -18.74
CA GLN A 311 -10.57 -2.13 -18.46
C GLN A 311 -11.71 -1.75 -17.50
N ARG A 312 -12.78 -2.55 -17.45
CA ARG A 312 -13.92 -2.36 -16.56
C ARG A 312 -13.54 -2.62 -15.10
N TYR A 313 -14.04 -1.78 -14.19
CA TYR A 313 -13.96 -2.03 -12.75
C TYR A 313 -14.83 -3.22 -12.33
N HIS A 314 -14.22 -4.16 -11.60
CA HIS A 314 -14.83 -5.39 -11.09
C HIS A 314 -14.94 -5.41 -9.55
N SER A 315 -14.09 -4.65 -8.86
CA SER A 315 -14.23 -4.34 -7.44
C SER A 315 -14.54 -2.86 -7.27
N SER A 316 -15.47 -2.55 -6.38
CA SER A 316 -15.84 -1.18 -6.02
C SER A 316 -16.43 -1.19 -4.62
N ILE A 317 -16.00 -0.25 -3.77
CA ILE A 317 -16.67 -0.02 -2.47
C ILE A 317 -18.03 0.65 -2.68
N HIS A 318 -18.12 1.48 -3.71
CA HIS A 318 -19.32 2.18 -4.17
C HIS A 318 -19.25 2.34 -5.70
N PRO A 319 -20.38 2.34 -6.44
CA PRO A 319 -20.37 2.52 -7.91
C PRO A 319 -19.63 3.78 -8.39
N ASP A 320 -19.72 4.88 -7.63
CA ASP A 320 -19.00 6.14 -7.90
C ASP A 320 -17.64 6.24 -7.18
N SER A 321 -17.18 5.15 -6.56
CA SER A 321 -15.84 5.00 -5.99
C SER A 321 -15.30 3.60 -6.33
N PRO A 322 -14.96 3.35 -7.60
CA PRO A 322 -14.43 2.06 -8.03
C PRO A 322 -13.03 1.82 -7.46
N ASP A 323 -12.63 0.55 -7.40
CA ASP A 323 -11.30 0.15 -6.91
C ASP A 323 -10.42 -0.37 -8.04
N SER A 324 -10.80 -1.50 -8.64
CA SER A 324 -9.90 -2.26 -9.50
C SER A 324 -10.63 -2.96 -10.64
N GLY A 325 -10.04 -2.87 -11.83
CA GLY A 325 -10.34 -3.72 -12.97
C GLY A 325 -9.45 -4.98 -12.96
N TYR A 326 -9.11 -5.54 -14.12
CA TYR A 326 -8.12 -6.62 -14.18
C TYR A 326 -6.76 -6.06 -14.61
N GLY A 327 -5.86 -5.90 -13.64
CA GLY A 327 -4.54 -5.29 -13.84
C GLY A 327 -4.55 -3.76 -13.87
N TYR A 328 -5.74 -3.13 -13.81
CA TYR A 328 -5.95 -1.69 -13.72
C TYR A 328 -6.60 -1.31 -12.38
N GLU A 329 -6.46 -0.05 -12.01
CA GLU A 329 -6.97 0.53 -10.77
C GLU A 329 -7.54 1.94 -10.99
N ASN A 330 -8.43 2.33 -10.09
CA ASN A 330 -8.80 3.74 -9.94
C ASN A 330 -7.70 4.41 -9.12
N MET A 331 -6.76 5.08 -9.81
CA MET A 331 -5.57 5.64 -9.16
C MET A 331 -5.93 6.70 -8.11
N LEU A 332 -6.90 7.59 -8.38
CA LEU A 332 -7.51 8.54 -7.42
C LEU A 332 -8.87 9.04 -8.01
N GLY A 333 -9.93 9.17 -7.18
CA GLY A 333 -11.20 9.82 -7.56
C GLY A 333 -12.38 8.88 -7.82
N THR A 334 -13.30 9.27 -8.72
CA THR A 334 -14.58 8.58 -8.99
C THR A 334 -14.51 7.57 -10.14
N GLY A 335 -13.31 7.34 -10.71
CA GLY A 335 -13.14 6.59 -11.97
C GLY A 335 -13.65 7.34 -13.20
N LYS A 336 -14.11 8.59 -13.04
CA LYS A 336 -14.55 9.48 -14.12
C LYS A 336 -13.98 10.88 -13.94
N ILE A 337 -13.57 11.52 -15.03
CA ILE A 337 -13.20 12.94 -15.04
C ILE A 337 -13.94 13.61 -16.19
N ASN A 338 -14.60 14.73 -15.91
CA ASN A 338 -15.41 15.49 -16.87
C ASN A 338 -16.43 14.61 -17.64
N GLY A 339 -16.97 13.59 -16.97
CA GLY A 339 -17.98 12.66 -17.51
C GLY A 339 -17.42 11.46 -18.29
N LEU A 340 -16.10 11.38 -18.50
CA LEU A 340 -15.46 10.29 -19.23
C LEU A 340 -14.87 9.25 -18.27
N GLU A 341 -15.09 7.96 -18.56
CA GLU A 341 -14.45 6.87 -17.83
C GLU A 341 -12.95 6.82 -18.09
N ILE A 342 -12.20 6.67 -17.00
CA ILE A 342 -10.75 6.60 -17.00
C ILE A 342 -10.33 5.35 -16.22
N THR A 343 -9.41 4.59 -16.80
CA THR A 343 -8.76 3.46 -16.15
C THR A 343 -7.25 3.58 -16.34
N GLY A 344 -6.48 3.16 -15.35
CA GLY A 344 -5.03 3.25 -15.44
C GLY A 344 -4.33 2.39 -14.41
N LYS A 345 -3.02 2.52 -14.33
CA LYS A 345 -2.20 1.85 -13.33
C LYS A 345 -0.97 2.70 -13.05
N GLY A 346 -0.72 2.95 -11.77
CA GLY A 346 0.54 3.52 -11.30
C GLY A 346 1.57 2.42 -11.05
N GLY A 347 2.85 2.76 -11.18
CA GLY A 347 3.95 1.87 -10.96
C GLY A 347 5.13 2.56 -10.32
N ASP A 348 5.53 2.08 -9.15
CA ASP A 348 6.59 2.64 -8.33
C ASP A 348 7.52 1.52 -7.86
N VAL A 349 8.83 1.71 -8.06
CA VAL A 349 9.93 0.88 -7.52
C VAL A 349 11.10 1.80 -7.18
N PRO A 350 12.03 1.43 -6.28
CA PRO A 350 13.15 2.32 -5.93
C PRO A 350 13.87 2.88 -7.16
N GLY A 351 13.87 4.21 -7.28
CA GLY A 351 14.48 4.94 -8.39
C GLY A 351 13.61 5.13 -9.63
N TYR A 352 12.35 4.70 -9.64
CA TYR A 352 11.47 4.85 -10.81
C TYR A 352 10.00 5.02 -10.45
N SER A 353 9.32 5.88 -11.18
CA SER A 353 7.86 6.00 -11.19
C SER A 353 7.34 5.95 -12.62
N SER A 354 6.15 5.40 -12.82
CA SER A 354 5.50 5.38 -14.13
C SER A 354 4.00 5.27 -13.98
N PHE A 355 3.27 5.63 -15.02
CA PHE A 355 1.86 5.31 -15.10
C PHE A 355 1.44 5.02 -16.52
N ILE A 356 0.38 4.23 -16.65
CA ILE A 356 -0.40 4.08 -17.88
C ILE A 356 -1.83 4.54 -17.62
N LEU A 357 -2.42 5.19 -18.59
CA LEU A 357 -3.80 5.67 -18.52
C LEU A 357 -4.50 5.48 -19.85
N LEU A 358 -5.76 5.06 -19.79
CA LEU A 358 -6.61 4.81 -20.94
C LEU A 358 -7.93 5.59 -20.77
N ILE A 359 -8.38 6.21 -21.85
CA ILE A 359 -9.71 6.80 -22.00
C ILE A 359 -10.40 6.06 -23.15
N PRO A 360 -11.02 4.89 -22.89
CA PRO A 360 -11.48 3.98 -23.93
C PRO A 360 -12.46 4.62 -24.92
N GLU A 361 -13.40 5.44 -24.42
CA GLU A 361 -14.39 6.14 -25.24
C GLU A 361 -13.76 7.08 -26.29
N LYS A 362 -12.59 7.64 -25.97
CA LYS A 362 -11.85 8.53 -26.87
C LYS A 362 -10.69 7.83 -27.58
N LYS A 363 -10.50 6.54 -27.30
CA LYS A 363 -9.36 5.73 -27.75
C LYS A 363 -8.01 6.41 -27.47
N ILE A 364 -7.88 7.11 -26.34
CA ILE A 364 -6.66 7.80 -25.93
C ILE A 364 -5.92 6.95 -24.91
N GLY A 365 -4.60 6.87 -25.06
CA GLY A 365 -3.70 6.25 -24.09
C GLY A 365 -2.51 7.14 -23.79
N VAL A 366 -2.11 7.22 -22.53
CA VAL A 366 -0.92 7.94 -22.07
C VAL A 366 -0.04 7.02 -21.24
N PHE A 367 1.25 7.02 -21.54
CA PHE A 367 2.27 6.38 -20.74
C PHE A 367 3.36 7.39 -20.40
N MET A 368 3.76 7.45 -19.13
CA MET A 368 4.93 8.21 -18.69
C MET A 368 5.77 7.37 -17.75
N ALA A 369 7.10 7.49 -17.84
CA ALA A 369 8.03 6.89 -16.90
C ALA A 369 9.15 7.89 -16.54
N PHE A 370 9.58 7.84 -15.29
CA PHE A 370 10.53 8.74 -14.64
C PHE A 370 11.61 7.90 -13.95
N ASN A 371 12.85 8.38 -13.94
CA ASN A 371 13.96 7.72 -13.24
C ASN A 371 14.19 8.27 -11.83
N LYS A 372 13.10 8.57 -11.14
CA LYS A 372 13.03 8.90 -9.71
C LYS A 372 11.65 8.49 -9.20
N LEU A 373 11.57 8.18 -7.91
CA LEU A 373 10.28 7.97 -7.25
C LEU A 373 9.55 9.32 -7.11
N LEU A 374 8.36 9.45 -7.68
CA LEU A 374 7.52 10.65 -7.67
C LEU A 374 6.08 10.36 -7.19
N SER A 375 5.84 9.17 -6.61
CA SER A 375 4.51 8.69 -6.19
C SER A 375 3.50 8.72 -7.35
N SER A 376 3.62 7.73 -8.24
CA SER A 376 2.94 7.71 -9.54
C SER A 376 1.42 7.98 -9.55
N PRO A 377 0.60 7.57 -8.56
CA PRO A 377 -0.84 7.90 -8.56
C PRO A 377 -1.13 9.40 -8.49
N TYR A 378 -0.30 10.17 -7.79
CA TYR A 378 -0.46 11.63 -7.68
C TYR A 378 -0.05 12.31 -8.97
N VAL A 379 1.08 11.91 -9.57
CA VAL A 379 1.51 12.42 -10.89
C VAL A 379 0.43 12.13 -11.95
N ALA A 380 -0.14 10.92 -11.94
CA ALA A 380 -1.21 10.54 -12.85
C ALA A 380 -2.48 11.36 -12.61
N ARG A 381 -2.88 11.60 -11.35
CA ARG A 381 -4.02 12.47 -11.02
C ARG A 381 -3.80 13.90 -11.53
N ASP A 382 -2.65 14.48 -11.25
CA ASP A 382 -2.34 15.86 -11.65
C ASP A 382 -2.34 15.98 -13.18
N TRP A 383 -1.70 15.02 -13.87
CA TRP A 383 -1.72 14.93 -15.33
C TRP A 383 -3.16 14.83 -15.86
N ASN A 384 -3.97 13.96 -15.26
CA ASN A 384 -5.35 13.76 -15.68
C ASN A 384 -6.18 15.03 -15.56
N GLN A 385 -6.05 15.75 -14.45
CA GLN A 385 -6.77 17.01 -14.27
C GLN A 385 -6.39 18.00 -15.37
N VAL A 386 -5.09 18.22 -15.57
CA VAL A 386 -4.55 19.16 -16.58
C VAL A 386 -4.97 18.76 -17.99
N PHE A 387 -4.84 17.49 -18.35
CA PHE A 387 -5.19 16.97 -19.66
C PHE A 387 -6.69 17.06 -19.94
N MET A 388 -7.52 16.64 -18.98
CA MET A 388 -8.96 16.63 -19.14
C MET A 388 -9.53 18.04 -19.19
N ASP A 389 -9.02 18.99 -18.41
CA ASP A 389 -9.47 20.38 -18.49
C ASP A 389 -9.11 21.03 -19.83
N ALA A 390 -7.96 20.70 -20.40
CA ALA A 390 -7.50 21.25 -21.68
C ALA A 390 -8.26 20.70 -22.91
N TYR A 391 -8.57 19.40 -22.92
CA TYR A 391 -9.12 18.72 -24.11
C TYR A 391 -10.57 18.26 -23.98
N PHE A 392 -11.03 18.04 -22.75
CA PHE A 392 -12.38 17.56 -22.44
C PHE A 392 -12.95 18.34 -21.26
N PRO A 393 -12.99 19.69 -21.32
CA PRO A 393 -13.44 20.49 -20.19
C PRO A 393 -14.87 20.08 -19.81
N ALA A 394 -15.16 20.07 -18.51
CA ALA A 394 -16.51 19.88 -18.03
C ALA A 394 -17.44 20.87 -18.74
N SER A 395 -18.54 20.38 -19.30
CA SER A 395 -19.52 21.29 -19.92
C SER A 395 -20.04 22.21 -18.82
N ASN A 396 -19.88 23.53 -19.00
CA ASN A 396 -20.44 24.54 -18.09
C ASN A 396 -21.95 24.27 -17.91
N GLY A 397 -22.33 23.68 -16.76
CA GLY A 397 -23.70 23.24 -16.45
C GLY A 397 -23.94 21.72 -16.33
N SER A 398 -22.94 20.86 -16.51
CA SER A 398 -23.10 19.39 -16.39
C SER A 398 -23.09 18.84 -14.96
N ALA A 399 -22.43 19.53 -14.03
CA ALA A 399 -22.67 19.31 -12.61
C ALA A 399 -23.81 20.24 -12.19
N GLY A 400 -25.05 19.73 -12.21
CA GLY A 400 -26.16 20.39 -11.53
C GLY A 400 -25.81 20.67 -10.05
N PRO A 401 -26.58 21.49 -9.33
CA PRO A 401 -26.33 21.69 -7.90
C PRO A 401 -26.24 20.33 -7.21
N LYS A 402 -25.09 20.05 -6.56
CA LYS A 402 -24.90 18.83 -5.79
C LYS A 402 -26.01 18.74 -4.76
N THR A 403 -26.81 17.69 -4.85
CA THR A 403 -27.90 17.45 -3.91
C THR A 403 -27.33 16.68 -2.74
N TYR A 404 -27.32 17.30 -1.57
CA TYR A 404 -26.89 16.64 -0.35
C TYR A 404 -28.08 16.02 0.36
N LEU A 405 -27.86 14.83 0.93
CA LEU A 405 -28.85 14.18 1.78
C LEU A 405 -28.84 14.83 3.17
N HIS A 406 -30.01 14.90 3.81
CA HIS A 406 -30.18 15.44 5.17
C HIS A 406 -30.59 14.35 6.17
N THR A 407 -30.01 13.16 6.03
CA THR A 407 -30.27 12.01 6.91
C THR A 407 -30.07 12.42 8.38
N PRO A 408 -31.04 12.15 9.28
CA PRO A 408 -30.93 12.55 10.67
C PRO A 408 -29.63 12.05 11.32
N GLN A 409 -28.94 12.91 12.09
CA GLN A 409 -27.66 12.58 12.74
C GLN A 409 -27.71 11.23 13.50
N GLN A 410 -28.83 10.94 14.16
CA GLN A 410 -29.01 9.70 14.91
C GLN A 410 -28.94 8.44 14.02
N GLN A 411 -29.35 8.52 12.75
CA GLN A 411 -29.21 7.42 11.78
C GLN A 411 -27.76 7.29 11.28
N LEU A 412 -27.01 8.41 11.24
CA LEU A 412 -25.60 8.41 10.85
C LEU A 412 -24.65 7.83 11.90
N LYS A 413 -25.11 7.65 13.16
CA LYS A 413 -24.30 7.02 14.22
C LYS A 413 -23.78 5.63 13.87
N ARG A 414 -24.44 4.93 12.94
CA ARG A 414 -23.98 3.64 12.43
C ARG A 414 -22.60 3.69 11.75
N PHE A 415 -22.22 4.85 11.22
CA PHE A 415 -20.91 5.08 10.59
C PHE A 415 -19.82 5.41 11.62
N GLU A 416 -20.17 5.82 12.84
CA GLU A 416 -19.20 6.22 13.87
C GLU A 416 -18.28 5.09 14.28
N GLY A 417 -17.01 5.40 14.50
CA GLY A 417 -16.03 4.42 14.97
C GLY A 417 -14.61 4.74 14.53
N ILE A 418 -13.70 3.84 14.89
CA ILE A 418 -12.30 3.86 14.48
C ILE A 418 -12.12 2.72 13.48
N TYR A 419 -11.64 3.04 12.30
CA TYR A 419 -11.36 2.09 11.23
C TYR A 419 -9.85 1.99 11.09
N SER A 420 -9.29 0.79 10.92
CA SER A 420 -7.85 0.61 10.66
C SER A 420 -7.60 0.19 9.23
N ASP A 421 -6.59 0.76 8.58
CA ASP A 421 -6.21 0.35 7.24
C ASP A 421 -5.84 -1.15 7.17
N LEU A 422 -6.34 -1.86 6.13
CA LEU A 422 -6.11 -3.29 6.00
C LEU A 422 -4.66 -3.65 5.67
N ARG A 423 -3.92 -2.74 5.03
CA ARG A 423 -2.54 -2.93 4.60
C ARG A 423 -1.54 -2.38 5.61
N ALA A 424 -1.84 -1.23 6.22
CA ALA A 424 -1.03 -0.53 7.20
C ALA A 424 -1.82 -0.28 8.48
N ARG A 425 -2.02 -1.32 9.31
CA ARG A 425 -2.92 -1.30 10.48
C ARG A 425 -2.68 -0.20 11.52
N MET A 426 -1.52 0.44 11.50
CA MET A 426 -1.21 1.60 12.34
C MET A 426 -1.96 2.86 11.92
N LEU A 427 -2.35 2.95 10.63
CA LEU A 427 -3.13 4.04 10.08
C LEU A 427 -4.61 3.82 10.43
N ILE A 428 -5.21 4.81 11.07
CA ILE A 428 -6.60 4.80 11.47
C ILE A 428 -7.36 6.00 10.90
N THR A 429 -8.66 5.77 10.72
CA THR A 429 -9.65 6.77 10.35
C THR A 429 -10.74 6.78 11.40
N LYS A 430 -10.96 7.92 12.06
CA LYS A 430 -12.03 8.10 13.04
C LYS A 430 -13.19 8.87 12.41
N VAL A 431 -14.39 8.31 12.51
CA VAL A 431 -15.62 8.91 11.97
C VAL A 431 -16.56 9.26 13.12
N SER A 432 -17.12 10.47 13.08
CA SER A 432 -18.13 10.98 14.03
C SER A 432 -19.31 11.61 13.30
N ALA A 433 -20.55 11.37 13.73
CA ALA A 433 -21.71 12.03 13.15
C ALA A 433 -21.91 13.39 13.81
N THR A 434 -21.88 14.47 13.02
CA THR A 434 -21.83 15.85 13.54
C THR A 434 -23.05 16.70 13.19
N GLY A 435 -23.88 16.24 12.25
CA GLY A 435 -25.11 16.91 11.86
C GLY A 435 -26.02 16.04 10.99
N ASN A 436 -27.08 16.63 10.45
CA ASN A 436 -27.98 15.94 9.52
C ASN A 436 -27.33 15.87 8.14
N GLY A 437 -26.99 14.67 7.69
CA GLY A 437 -26.22 14.45 6.47
C GLY A 437 -24.73 14.79 6.62
N GLU A 438 -24.23 14.97 7.85
CA GLU A 438 -22.86 15.45 8.09
C GLU A 438 -22.07 14.51 9.00
N LEU A 439 -20.85 14.19 8.56
CA LEU A 439 -19.84 13.49 9.35
C LEU A 439 -18.60 14.39 9.52
N THR A 440 -17.82 14.13 10.56
CA THR A 440 -16.42 14.56 10.65
C THR A 440 -15.54 13.32 10.60
N VAL A 441 -14.51 13.40 9.78
CA VAL A 441 -13.47 12.38 9.69
C VAL A 441 -12.15 12.95 10.19
N GLU A 442 -11.44 12.19 11.02
CA GLU A 442 -10.07 12.42 11.44
C GLU A 442 -9.24 11.24 10.92
N ASP A 443 -8.49 11.48 9.86
CA ASP A 443 -7.72 10.48 9.14
C ASP A 443 -6.21 10.71 9.33
N ASP A 444 -5.44 9.63 9.46
CA ASP A 444 -3.98 9.72 9.61
C ASP A 444 -3.25 10.21 8.34
N ILE A 445 -3.85 10.04 7.16
CA ILE A 445 -3.29 10.48 5.86
C ILE A 445 -3.88 11.84 5.47
N GLU A 446 -5.21 11.96 5.44
CA GLU A 446 -5.86 13.17 4.90
C GLU A 446 -5.99 14.29 5.95
N GLY A 447 -5.93 13.96 7.24
CA GLY A 447 -6.18 14.91 8.32
C GLY A 447 -7.67 15.02 8.68
N VAL A 448 -8.09 16.19 9.17
CA VAL A 448 -9.47 16.39 9.67
C VAL A 448 -10.32 17.08 8.61
N HIS A 449 -11.44 16.44 8.24
CA HIS A 449 -12.34 16.91 7.19
C HIS A 449 -13.81 16.86 7.61
N LYS A 450 -14.61 17.75 7.02
CA LYS A 450 -16.07 17.72 7.14
C LYS A 450 -16.66 17.09 5.90
N LEU A 451 -17.51 16.09 6.11
CA LEU A 451 -18.10 15.28 5.06
C LEU A 451 -19.58 15.57 4.94
N LYS A 452 -20.06 15.77 3.71
CA LYS A 452 -21.48 15.90 3.39
C LYS A 452 -21.97 14.68 2.62
N GLN A 453 -23.12 14.15 3.03
CA GLN A 453 -23.70 12.97 2.43
C GLN A 453 -24.25 13.27 1.04
N ILE A 454 -23.84 12.50 0.04
CA ILE A 454 -24.31 12.60 -1.34
C ILE A 454 -25.06 11.34 -1.81
N ASP A 455 -24.81 10.20 -1.16
CA ASP A 455 -25.54 8.93 -1.31
C ASP A 455 -25.64 8.24 0.08
N PRO A 456 -26.58 7.31 0.35
CA PRO A 456 -26.63 6.56 1.60
C PRO A 456 -25.27 6.05 2.12
N LEU A 457 -24.36 5.63 1.23
CA LEU A 457 -23.02 5.12 1.60
C LEU A 457 -21.85 5.95 1.05
N LEU A 458 -22.11 7.15 0.50
CA LEU A 458 -21.09 8.02 -0.08
C LEU A 458 -21.16 9.45 0.48
N PHE A 459 -20.00 9.96 0.85
CA PHE A 459 -19.82 11.29 1.39
C PHE A 459 -18.70 12.00 0.63
N GLU A 460 -18.78 13.32 0.58
CA GLU A 460 -17.77 14.18 -0.04
C GLU A 460 -17.24 15.19 0.97
N ASP A 461 -15.93 15.41 0.95
CA ASP A 461 -15.26 16.43 1.78
C ASP A 461 -15.31 17.83 1.12
N GLU A 462 -14.81 18.85 1.80
CA GLU A 462 -14.79 20.22 1.28
C GLU A 462 -13.86 20.43 0.06
N LYS A 463 -12.99 19.47 -0.26
CA LYS A 463 -12.07 19.46 -1.42
C LYS A 463 -12.60 18.62 -2.59
N GLY A 464 -13.73 17.93 -2.42
CA GLY A 464 -14.28 17.01 -3.42
C GLY A 464 -13.76 15.57 -3.32
N GLY A 465 -13.00 15.25 -2.26
CA GLY A 465 -12.57 13.89 -1.95
C GLY A 465 -13.74 13.04 -1.47
N MET A 466 -13.75 11.76 -1.86
CA MET A 466 -14.86 10.85 -1.59
C MET A 466 -14.52 9.90 -0.45
N LEU A 467 -15.43 9.79 0.51
CA LEU A 467 -15.45 8.73 1.52
C LEU A 467 -16.63 7.80 1.25
N ALA A 468 -16.34 6.54 0.99
CA ALA A 468 -17.34 5.51 0.76
C ALA A 468 -17.33 4.47 1.89
N PHE A 469 -18.51 3.93 2.21
CA PHE A 469 -18.68 2.85 3.18
C PHE A 469 -19.15 1.56 2.52
N LYS A 470 -18.78 0.43 3.11
CA LYS A 470 -19.36 -0.88 2.79
C LYS A 470 -20.32 -1.31 3.89
N GLU A 471 -21.55 -1.60 3.48
CA GLU A 471 -22.61 -2.16 4.32
C GLU A 471 -22.72 -3.67 4.08
N GLU A 472 -22.78 -4.44 5.16
CA GLU A 472 -23.05 -5.87 5.14
C GLU A 472 -24.54 -6.16 5.02
N LYS A 473 -24.90 -7.41 4.68
CA LYS A 473 -26.31 -7.83 4.51
C LYS A 473 -27.19 -7.60 5.74
N ASP A 474 -26.60 -7.54 6.94
CA ASP A 474 -27.30 -7.31 8.20
C ASP A 474 -27.43 -5.81 8.57
N GLY A 475 -26.96 -4.91 7.70
CA GLY A 475 -26.96 -3.47 7.96
C GLY A 475 -25.80 -3.01 8.83
N THR A 476 -24.76 -3.81 9.04
CA THR A 476 -23.54 -3.35 9.73
C THR A 476 -22.60 -2.67 8.75
N ILE A 477 -21.99 -1.55 9.15
CA ILE A 477 -20.89 -0.93 8.39
C ILE A 477 -19.58 -1.62 8.74
N SER A 478 -18.92 -2.23 7.76
CA SER A 478 -17.73 -3.06 7.96
C SER A 478 -16.44 -2.43 7.45
N TYR A 479 -16.51 -1.65 6.37
CA TYR A 479 -15.35 -1.00 5.77
C TYR A 479 -15.65 0.44 5.38
N LEU A 480 -14.59 1.24 5.26
CA LEU A 480 -14.59 2.50 4.54
C LEU A 480 -13.39 2.59 3.61
N LYS A 481 -13.44 3.53 2.67
CA LYS A 481 -12.30 3.97 1.86
C LYS A 481 -12.32 5.49 1.78
N TYR A 482 -11.19 6.12 2.09
CA TYR A 482 -11.00 7.57 2.08
C TYR A 482 -9.53 7.90 1.83
N GLY A 483 -9.22 8.67 0.79
CA GLY A 483 -7.86 9.13 0.45
C GLY A 483 -6.89 8.04 -0.04
N ASN A 484 -6.87 6.88 0.63
CA ASN A 484 -5.97 5.76 0.35
C ASN A 484 -6.42 4.94 -0.89
N PRO A 485 -5.64 4.92 -1.99
CA PRO A 485 -6.01 4.19 -3.19
C PRO A 485 -5.72 2.68 -3.13
N VAL A 486 -4.95 2.20 -2.14
CA VAL A 486 -4.44 0.82 -2.12
C VAL A 486 -5.17 -0.12 -1.17
N SER A 487 -6.15 0.36 -0.39
CA SER A 487 -6.72 -0.43 0.70
C SER A 487 -8.03 0.15 1.23
N TYR A 488 -8.90 -0.71 1.77
CA TYR A 488 -9.98 -0.28 2.66
C TYR A 488 -9.48 -0.18 4.11
N ALA A 489 -10.16 0.63 4.91
CA ALA A 489 -10.06 0.57 6.37
C ALA A 489 -11.22 -0.26 6.95
N VAL A 490 -10.93 -1.16 7.89
CA VAL A 490 -11.90 -2.06 8.52
C VAL A 490 -12.38 -1.51 9.85
N LYS A 491 -13.69 -1.59 10.11
CA LYS A 491 -14.27 -1.35 11.41
C LYS A 491 -14.18 -2.61 12.27
N PRO A 492 -13.55 -2.58 13.46
CA PRO A 492 -13.56 -3.73 14.35
C PRO A 492 -15.00 -4.07 14.77
N ARG A 493 -15.30 -5.36 14.88
CA ARG A 493 -16.63 -5.81 15.35
C ARG A 493 -16.73 -5.66 16.86
N GLY A 494 -17.66 -4.83 17.30
CA GLY A 494 -17.95 -4.60 18.71
C GLY A 494 -16.86 -3.84 19.47
N THR A 495 -17.17 -3.54 20.72
CA THR A 495 -16.22 -3.00 21.71
C THR A 495 -16.09 -4.01 22.85
N PHE A 496 -15.08 -3.83 23.69
CA PHE A 496 -14.97 -4.63 24.91
C PHE A 496 -16.01 -4.17 25.93
N ALA A 497 -16.86 -5.09 26.39
CA ALA A 497 -18.00 -4.80 27.27
C ALA A 497 -17.59 -4.26 28.64
N ASP A 498 -16.35 -4.52 29.06
CA ASP A 498 -15.77 -4.15 30.34
C ASP A 498 -14.87 -2.90 30.29
N VAL A 499 -14.72 -2.29 29.11
CA VAL A 499 -14.07 -0.98 28.98
C VAL A 499 -15.10 0.12 29.23
N ARG A 500 -14.94 0.80 30.37
CA ARG A 500 -15.77 1.95 30.73
C ARG A 500 -15.54 3.11 29.77
N LEU A 501 -16.59 3.62 29.14
CA LEU A 501 -16.52 4.73 28.18
C LEU A 501 -16.02 6.06 28.80
N ASP A 502 -16.20 6.24 30.11
CA ASP A 502 -15.74 7.42 30.85
C ASP A 502 -14.30 7.30 31.37
N SER A 503 -13.62 6.16 31.11
CA SER A 503 -12.21 5.98 31.46
C SER A 503 -11.30 6.76 30.52
N GLU A 504 -10.30 7.43 31.08
CA GLU A 504 -9.24 8.10 30.31
C GLU A 504 -8.43 7.14 29.43
N TYR A 505 -8.48 5.83 29.73
CA TYR A 505 -7.82 4.78 28.96
C TYR A 505 -8.64 4.26 27.78
N ALA A 506 -9.96 4.50 27.77
CA ALA A 506 -10.88 3.91 26.77
C ALA A 506 -10.51 4.27 25.32
N PRO A 507 -10.11 5.52 24.98
CA PRO A 507 -9.71 5.85 23.61
C PRO A 507 -8.47 5.07 23.14
N PHE A 508 -7.50 4.83 24.03
CA PHE A 508 -6.28 4.10 23.70
C PHE A 508 -6.56 2.61 23.49
N ILE A 509 -7.41 2.02 24.34
CA ILE A 509 -7.84 0.63 24.19
C ILE A 509 -8.64 0.45 22.89
N ALA A 510 -9.55 1.39 22.58
CA ALA A 510 -10.32 1.36 21.34
C ALA A 510 -9.41 1.43 20.09
N GLN A 511 -8.39 2.27 20.11
CA GLN A 511 -7.41 2.37 19.02
C GLN A 511 -6.58 1.09 18.88
N MET A 512 -6.01 0.55 19.97
CA MET A 512 -5.29 -0.74 19.91
C MET A 512 -6.18 -1.87 19.38
N HIS A 513 -7.46 -1.88 19.76
CA HIS A 513 -8.41 -2.88 19.29
C HIS A 513 -8.67 -2.71 17.79
N ALA A 514 -8.89 -1.48 17.33
CA ALA A 514 -9.06 -1.18 15.90
C ALA A 514 -7.85 -1.61 15.08
N MET A 515 -6.63 -1.28 15.52
CA MET A 515 -5.38 -1.72 14.88
C MET A 515 -5.15 -3.24 14.95
N GLY A 516 -5.97 -3.98 15.71
CA GLY A 516 -5.87 -5.43 15.89
C GLY A 516 -4.69 -5.87 16.74
N PHE A 517 -4.12 -4.98 17.56
CA PHE A 517 -2.96 -5.27 18.42
C PHE A 517 -3.38 -6.04 19.67
N ILE A 518 -4.61 -5.83 20.13
CA ILE A 518 -5.21 -6.56 21.25
C ILE A 518 -6.43 -7.37 20.79
N LYS A 519 -6.69 -8.44 21.52
CA LYS A 519 -7.88 -9.27 21.37
C LYS A 519 -8.50 -9.49 22.74
N GLY A 520 -9.82 -9.59 22.79
CA GLY A 520 -10.53 -9.95 23.99
C GLY A 520 -10.84 -11.45 24.03
N THR A 521 -11.25 -11.92 25.21
CA THR A 521 -11.88 -13.24 25.39
C THR A 521 -13.35 -13.01 25.69
N ASP A 522 -14.24 -13.64 24.92
CA ASP A 522 -15.70 -13.51 25.09
C ASP A 522 -16.19 -12.04 25.17
N GLY A 523 -15.58 -11.15 24.37
CA GLY A 523 -15.92 -9.72 24.33
C GLY A 523 -15.37 -8.89 25.50
N ARG A 524 -14.43 -9.42 26.29
CA ARG A 524 -13.79 -8.71 27.42
C ARG A 524 -12.28 -8.53 27.22
N TYR A 525 -11.73 -7.41 27.72
CA TYR A 525 -10.29 -7.11 27.67
C TYR A 525 -9.59 -7.17 29.04
N ASP A 526 -10.33 -6.91 30.11
CA ASP A 526 -9.90 -6.76 31.50
C ASP A 526 -8.81 -5.67 31.67
N PRO A 527 -9.13 -4.38 31.47
CA PRO A 527 -8.16 -3.28 31.38
C PRO A 527 -7.23 -3.15 32.59
N ALA A 528 -7.77 -3.38 33.79
CA ALA A 528 -7.04 -3.22 35.05
C ALA A 528 -6.17 -4.44 35.43
N LYS A 529 -6.25 -5.55 34.67
CA LYS A 529 -5.47 -6.76 34.93
C LYS A 529 -3.98 -6.51 34.65
N PRO A 530 -3.06 -7.06 35.47
CA PRO A 530 -1.65 -7.08 35.14
C PRO A 530 -1.38 -7.72 33.78
N LEU A 531 -0.47 -7.11 33.02
CA LEU A 531 0.00 -7.62 31.74
C LEU A 531 0.99 -8.77 31.97
N THR A 532 0.80 -9.89 31.27
CA THR A 532 1.76 -10.99 31.31
C THR A 532 2.80 -10.90 30.20
N ARG A 533 3.87 -11.69 30.31
CA ARG A 533 4.87 -11.85 29.24
C ARG A 533 4.26 -12.34 27.93
N ALA A 534 3.32 -13.28 27.97
CA ALA A 534 2.63 -13.77 26.78
C ALA A 534 1.72 -12.69 26.15
N ASP A 535 1.04 -11.88 26.97
CA ASP A 535 0.24 -10.76 26.49
C ASP A 535 1.12 -9.77 25.69
N LEU A 536 2.29 -9.39 26.24
CA LEU A 536 3.21 -8.47 25.58
C LEU A 536 3.79 -9.04 24.28
N ALA A 537 4.17 -10.32 24.28
CA ALA A 537 4.64 -11.00 23.06
C ALA A 537 3.59 -10.95 21.94
N ALA A 538 2.33 -11.22 22.29
CA ALA A 538 1.23 -11.16 21.34
C ALA A 538 0.98 -9.74 20.80
N ILE A 539 1.06 -8.71 21.67
CA ILE A 539 0.95 -7.31 21.24
C ILE A 539 2.08 -6.95 20.27
N ILE A 540 3.33 -7.28 20.60
CA ILE A 540 4.50 -6.97 19.75
C ILE A 540 4.35 -7.64 18.39
N VAL A 541 4.06 -8.95 18.33
CA VAL A 541 3.95 -9.67 17.06
C VAL A 541 2.87 -9.09 16.15
N ARG A 542 1.72 -8.68 16.73
CA ARG A 542 0.61 -8.07 15.98
C ARG A 542 0.95 -6.65 15.52
N MET A 543 1.62 -5.87 16.38
CA MET A 543 2.11 -4.54 16.06
C MET A 543 3.13 -4.57 14.91
N MET A 544 4.03 -5.56 14.93
CA MET A 544 5.03 -5.78 13.88
C MET A 544 4.46 -6.45 12.62
N GLY A 545 3.16 -6.75 12.57
CA GLY A 545 2.48 -7.32 11.40
C GLY A 545 3.01 -8.68 10.94
N SER A 546 3.71 -9.43 11.79
CA SER A 546 4.46 -10.62 11.39
C SER A 546 3.60 -11.87 11.29
N ASN A 547 3.95 -12.75 10.35
CA ASN A 547 3.37 -14.08 10.27
C ASN A 547 3.73 -14.88 11.52
N LEU A 548 2.75 -15.61 12.04
CA LEU A 548 2.97 -16.52 13.15
C LEU A 548 3.90 -17.66 12.73
N SER A 549 4.79 -18.06 13.64
CA SER A 549 5.75 -19.12 13.40
C SER A 549 5.03 -20.42 13.01
N SER A 550 5.48 -21.06 11.94
CA SER A 550 5.00 -22.39 11.53
C SER A 550 5.67 -23.51 12.33
N VAL A 551 6.77 -23.23 13.04
CA VAL A 551 7.44 -24.18 13.94
C VAL A 551 6.93 -24.06 15.39
N PRO A 552 6.78 -25.18 16.13
CA PRO A 552 6.42 -25.15 17.55
C PRO A 552 7.40 -24.33 18.38
N SER A 553 6.96 -23.84 19.55
CA SER A 553 7.84 -23.03 20.39
C SER A 553 9.04 -23.83 20.93
N ARG A 554 10.19 -23.17 21.00
CA ARG A 554 11.39 -23.68 21.68
C ARG A 554 11.22 -23.76 23.20
N PHE A 555 10.31 -22.98 23.78
CA PHE A 555 10.04 -22.96 25.22
C PHE A 555 9.00 -23.99 25.60
N GLU A 556 9.31 -24.82 26.60
CA GLU A 556 8.48 -25.97 26.95
C GLU A 556 7.20 -25.60 27.67
N ASP A 557 7.25 -24.54 28.48
CA ASP A 557 6.15 -24.02 29.29
C ASP A 557 5.13 -23.20 28.47
N VAL A 558 5.36 -23.02 27.17
CA VAL A 558 4.48 -22.31 26.25
C VAL A 558 3.78 -23.26 25.27
N LYS A 559 4.30 -24.48 25.09
CA LYS A 559 3.72 -25.46 24.15
C LYS A 559 2.27 -25.78 24.50
N GLY A 560 1.38 -25.72 23.51
CA GLY A 560 -0.06 -25.95 23.68
C GLY A 560 -0.82 -24.81 24.35
N THR A 561 -0.17 -23.71 24.70
CA THR A 561 -0.85 -22.50 25.19
C THR A 561 -1.40 -21.68 24.02
N TRP A 562 -2.31 -20.74 24.32
CA TRP A 562 -2.87 -19.85 23.31
C TRP A 562 -1.83 -18.95 22.63
N ALA A 563 -0.68 -18.70 23.29
CA ALA A 563 0.35 -17.77 22.85
C ALA A 563 1.59 -18.48 22.27
N GLU A 564 1.55 -19.80 22.06
CA GLU A 564 2.73 -20.56 21.61
C GLU A 564 3.38 -19.96 20.37
N ARG A 565 2.57 -19.62 19.37
CA ARG A 565 3.08 -19.12 18.10
C ARG A 565 3.53 -17.68 18.21
N GLU A 566 2.80 -16.83 18.94
CA GLU A 566 3.20 -15.46 19.22
C GLU A 566 4.54 -15.39 19.96
N VAL A 567 4.72 -16.19 21.01
CA VAL A 567 5.96 -16.20 21.79
C VAL A 567 7.12 -16.71 20.94
N GLU A 568 6.94 -17.78 20.16
CA GLU A 568 8.02 -18.25 19.28
C GLU A 568 8.39 -17.21 18.21
N THR A 569 7.40 -16.53 17.61
CA THR A 569 7.67 -15.46 16.64
C THR A 569 8.46 -14.33 17.30
N ALA A 570 8.04 -13.85 18.47
CA ALA A 570 8.73 -12.77 19.18
C ALA A 570 10.17 -13.15 19.56
N ALA A 571 10.39 -14.37 20.02
CA ALA A 571 11.72 -14.84 20.40
C ALA A 571 12.63 -15.11 19.20
N ALA A 572 12.12 -15.70 18.13
CA ALA A 572 12.88 -15.93 16.91
C ALA A 572 13.31 -14.61 16.24
N ALA A 573 12.48 -13.56 16.35
CA ALA A 573 12.80 -12.23 15.87
C ALA A 573 13.71 -11.42 16.83
N GLY A 574 14.04 -11.97 18.00
CA GLY A 574 14.86 -11.29 19.01
C GLY A 574 14.15 -10.13 19.72
N TRP A 575 12.82 -10.08 19.67
CA TRP A 575 12.02 -9.03 20.33
C TRP A 575 11.74 -9.31 21.80
N MET A 576 11.70 -10.58 22.19
CA MET A 576 11.58 -11.00 23.59
C MET A 576 12.39 -12.26 23.84
N GLU A 577 13.21 -12.25 24.88
CA GLU A 577 14.02 -13.40 25.27
C GLU A 577 13.29 -14.31 26.25
N GLY A 578 13.68 -15.59 26.29
CA GLY A 578 13.26 -16.52 27.34
C GLY A 578 13.91 -16.19 28.68
N MET A 579 13.29 -16.62 29.77
CA MET A 579 13.90 -16.55 31.10
C MET A 579 15.08 -17.52 31.23
N THR A 580 15.02 -18.62 30.46
CA THR A 580 16.13 -19.55 30.21
C THR A 580 15.99 -20.08 28.77
N ASP A 581 16.95 -20.86 28.29
CA ASP A 581 16.90 -21.48 26.96
C ASP A 581 15.65 -22.35 26.72
N ARG A 582 14.97 -22.82 27.78
CA ARG A 582 13.80 -23.71 27.70
C ARG A 582 12.53 -23.17 28.35
N LYS A 583 12.58 -22.02 29.04
CA LYS A 583 11.42 -21.44 29.74
C LYS A 583 11.19 -19.99 29.38
N PHE A 584 9.94 -19.64 29.12
CA PHE A 584 9.51 -18.26 28.85
C PHE A 584 8.73 -17.62 29.99
N GLU A 585 8.07 -18.41 30.83
CA GLU A 585 7.15 -17.98 31.89
C GLU A 585 5.97 -17.14 31.38
N PRO A 586 5.08 -17.71 30.53
CA PRO A 586 4.07 -16.94 29.78
C PRO A 586 3.07 -16.20 30.65
N ASN A 587 2.78 -16.71 31.85
CA ASN A 587 1.80 -16.12 32.78
C ASN A 587 2.44 -15.15 33.80
N ARG A 588 3.76 -14.96 33.78
CA ARG A 588 4.42 -14.05 34.72
C ARG A 588 3.99 -12.62 34.41
N GLU A 589 3.54 -11.92 35.43
CA GLU A 589 3.23 -10.50 35.36
C GLU A 589 4.51 -9.69 35.11
N LEU A 590 4.40 -8.66 34.27
CA LEU A 590 5.49 -7.74 33.99
C LEU A 590 5.41 -6.54 34.93
N THR A 591 6.55 -6.10 35.45
CA THR A 591 6.63 -4.78 36.07
C THR A 591 6.69 -3.68 35.01
N ARG A 592 6.43 -2.43 35.40
CA ARG A 592 6.55 -1.28 34.49
C ARG A 592 7.95 -1.15 33.90
N GLU A 593 9.00 -1.35 34.70
CA GLU A 593 10.37 -1.24 34.21
C GLU A 593 10.75 -2.37 33.25
N GLU A 594 10.27 -3.59 33.48
CA GLU A 594 10.49 -4.71 32.55
C GLU A 594 9.81 -4.49 31.21
N ALA A 595 8.55 -4.03 31.22
CA ALA A 595 7.84 -3.70 29.99
C ALA A 595 8.52 -2.56 29.21
N ALA A 596 9.02 -1.53 29.90
CA ALA A 596 9.77 -0.44 29.28
C ALA A 596 11.07 -0.93 28.64
N SER A 597 11.83 -1.79 29.33
CA SER A 597 13.07 -2.40 28.81
C SER A 597 12.85 -3.30 27.59
N ILE A 598 11.63 -3.80 27.37
CA ILE A 598 11.29 -4.58 26.18
C ILE A 598 10.82 -3.67 25.05
N LEU A 599 9.89 -2.74 25.32
CA LEU A 599 9.26 -1.93 24.29
C LEU A 599 10.16 -0.82 23.74
N ILE A 600 10.97 -0.17 24.58
CA ILE A 600 11.76 0.99 24.14
C ILE A 600 12.82 0.62 23.10
N PRO A 601 13.61 -0.46 23.26
CA PRO A 601 14.53 -0.88 22.21
C PRO A 601 13.82 -1.19 20.88
N LEU A 602 12.62 -1.79 20.94
CA LEU A 602 11.80 -2.04 19.74
C LEU A 602 11.35 -0.73 19.09
N PHE A 603 10.87 0.22 19.88
CA PHE A 603 10.46 1.54 19.40
C PHE A 603 11.63 2.33 18.80
N GLN A 604 12.80 2.28 19.42
CA GLN A 604 14.03 2.87 18.88
C GLN A 604 14.46 2.18 17.58
N SER A 605 14.33 0.85 17.48
CA SER A 605 14.64 0.14 16.25
C SER A 605 13.65 0.48 15.13
N ALA A 606 12.38 0.72 15.45
CA ALA A 606 11.34 1.04 14.48
C ALA A 606 11.35 2.52 14.04
N ALA A 607 11.76 3.43 14.93
CA ALA A 607 11.71 4.87 14.69
C ALA A 607 12.94 5.58 15.25
N PHE A 608 14.14 5.11 14.88
CA PHE A 608 15.42 5.56 15.45
C PHE A 608 15.57 7.08 15.41
N GLU A 609 15.36 7.70 14.23
CA GLU A 609 15.55 9.13 14.07
C GLU A 609 14.60 9.94 14.96
N ALA A 610 13.29 9.61 14.95
CA ALA A 610 12.30 10.29 15.77
C ALA A 610 12.58 10.12 17.27
N MET A 611 12.91 8.91 17.71
CA MET A 611 13.22 8.61 19.10
C MET A 611 14.52 9.28 19.58
N SER A 612 15.51 9.47 18.68
CA SER A 612 16.79 10.09 19.05
C SER A 612 16.70 11.58 19.41
N LYS A 613 15.57 12.24 19.10
CA LYS A 613 15.33 13.66 19.37
C LYS A 613 14.97 13.95 20.84
N PHE A 614 14.52 12.94 21.58
CA PHE A 614 14.13 13.10 22.98
C PHE A 614 15.33 13.08 23.91
N GLN A 615 15.25 13.84 25.02
CA GLN A 615 16.37 14.06 25.94
C GLN A 615 16.12 13.35 27.28
N PRO A 616 16.39 12.03 27.39
CA PRO A 616 16.13 11.26 28.61
C PRO A 616 16.92 11.76 29.82
N ASP A 617 18.10 12.36 29.62
CA ASP A 617 18.96 12.86 30.71
C ASP A 617 18.31 13.95 31.56
N LYS A 618 17.31 14.65 31.01
CA LYS A 618 16.55 15.68 31.74
C LYS A 618 15.52 15.10 32.70
N ILE A 619 15.21 13.81 32.59
CA ILE A 619 14.21 13.15 33.44
C ILE A 619 14.83 12.76 34.77
N LYS A 620 14.27 13.31 35.85
CA LYS A 620 14.56 12.90 37.23
C LYS A 620 13.54 11.85 37.66
N LEU A 621 14.03 10.70 38.12
CA LEU A 621 13.19 9.59 38.59
C LEU A 621 13.29 9.48 40.10
N ALA A 622 12.14 9.34 40.78
CA ALA A 622 12.08 9.08 42.21
C ALA A 622 12.30 7.60 42.53
N ASP A 623 11.96 6.69 41.61
CA ASP A 623 11.92 5.26 41.84
C ASP A 623 12.20 4.42 40.58
N VAL A 624 13.43 3.89 40.48
CA VAL A 624 13.78 2.78 39.59
C VAL A 624 14.76 1.89 40.34
N ALA A 625 14.44 0.60 40.45
CA ALA A 625 15.21 -0.34 41.25
C ALA A 625 16.36 -0.97 40.45
N ASN A 626 16.17 -1.17 39.15
CA ASN A 626 17.17 -1.79 38.27
C ASN A 626 17.93 -0.72 37.47
N SER A 627 19.24 -0.61 37.65
CA SER A 627 20.05 0.36 36.90
C SER A 627 20.01 0.13 35.38
N ALA A 628 19.76 -1.09 34.92
CA ALA A 628 19.66 -1.42 33.50
C ALA A 628 18.36 -0.94 32.83
N SER A 629 17.30 -0.68 33.60
CA SER A 629 16.01 -0.21 33.08
C SER A 629 15.90 1.32 33.02
N VAL A 630 16.77 2.04 33.73
CA VAL A 630 16.73 3.51 33.91
C VAL A 630 16.62 4.24 32.57
N ASP A 631 17.47 3.91 31.60
CA ASP A 631 17.50 4.63 30.32
C ASP A 631 16.23 4.42 29.50
N SER A 632 15.70 3.19 29.51
CA SER A 632 14.42 2.88 28.85
C SER A 632 13.27 3.64 29.50
N VAL A 633 13.21 3.66 30.84
CA VAL A 633 12.16 4.38 31.59
C VAL A 633 12.26 5.89 31.33
N LYS A 634 13.47 6.47 31.39
CA LYS A 634 13.67 7.90 31.10
C LYS A 634 13.25 8.24 29.67
N LEU A 635 13.60 7.41 28.69
CA LEU A 635 13.25 7.66 27.30
C LEU A 635 11.75 7.53 27.05
N LEU A 636 11.08 6.54 27.64
CA LEU A 636 9.62 6.40 27.62
C LEU A 636 8.92 7.67 28.11
N ILE A 637 9.40 8.23 29.23
CA ILE A 637 8.86 9.46 29.83
C ILE A 637 9.20 10.68 28.98
N ALA A 638 10.45 10.81 28.52
CA ALA A 638 10.90 11.94 27.71
C ALA A 638 10.15 12.01 26.36
N ALA A 639 9.80 10.86 25.78
CA ALA A 639 8.97 10.74 24.59
C ALA A 639 7.47 10.96 24.87
N GLY A 640 7.08 11.20 26.13
CA GLY A 640 5.70 11.48 26.52
C GLY A 640 4.75 10.29 26.32
N LEU A 641 5.27 9.06 26.40
CA LEU A 641 4.51 7.83 26.12
C LEU A 641 3.71 7.34 27.34
N THR A 642 4.01 7.84 28.54
CA THR A 642 3.34 7.44 29.77
C THR A 642 1.89 7.96 29.87
N GLY A 643 1.03 7.20 30.54
CA GLY A 643 -0.39 7.51 30.66
C GLY A 643 -0.77 8.54 31.72
N PRO A 644 -2.07 8.79 31.92
CA PRO A 644 -2.63 9.69 32.94
C PRO A 644 -2.17 9.40 34.37
N ASP A 645 -1.71 8.18 34.61
CA ASP A 645 -1.22 7.69 35.89
C ASP A 645 0.25 8.04 36.17
N ALA A 646 0.92 8.73 35.24
CA ALA A 646 2.27 9.25 35.45
C ALA A 646 2.25 10.34 36.54
N ASN A 647 2.80 10.01 37.70
CA ASN A 647 2.86 10.93 38.83
C ASN A 647 4.09 11.83 38.71
N ILE A 648 3.92 13.00 38.08
CA ILE A 648 4.95 14.04 37.95
C ILE A 648 4.81 15.01 39.12
N GLN A 649 5.84 15.07 39.96
CA GLN A 649 5.91 15.98 41.10
C GLN A 649 6.09 17.43 40.64
N PRO A 650 5.74 18.44 41.48
CA PRO A 650 5.88 19.85 41.13
C PRO A 650 7.31 20.29 40.75
N ASP A 651 8.33 19.57 41.21
CA ASP A 651 9.75 19.82 40.90
C ASP A 651 10.22 19.14 39.59
N GLY A 652 9.30 18.48 38.87
CA GLY A 652 9.56 17.73 37.65
C GLY A 652 10.08 16.31 37.88
N THR A 653 10.21 15.85 39.12
CA THR A 653 10.59 14.47 39.42
C THR A 653 9.42 13.52 39.14
N VAL A 654 9.67 12.40 38.47
CA VAL A 654 8.64 11.43 38.11
C VAL A 654 8.69 10.22 39.04
N GLN A 655 7.55 9.92 39.68
CA GLN A 655 7.32 8.67 40.38
C GLN A 655 6.70 7.66 39.39
N PHE A 656 7.52 6.76 38.86
CA PHE A 656 7.17 5.83 37.80
C PHE A 656 6.52 4.53 38.33
N ARG A 657 6.78 4.16 39.59
CA ARG A 657 6.34 2.90 40.22
C ARG A 657 6.92 1.68 39.50
N ALA A 658 8.24 1.71 39.28
CA ALA A 658 8.98 0.79 38.43
C ALA A 658 8.70 -0.71 38.70
N VAL A 659 8.68 -1.12 39.98
CA VAL A 659 8.55 -2.53 40.39
C VAL A 659 7.10 -3.02 40.50
N GLN A 660 6.12 -2.14 40.34
CA GLN A 660 4.72 -2.55 40.36
C GLN A 660 4.32 -3.19 39.03
N PRO A 661 3.37 -4.15 39.03
CA PRO A 661 2.83 -4.72 37.80
C PRO A 661 2.25 -3.63 36.90
N ILE A 662 2.59 -3.70 35.61
CA ILE A 662 1.96 -2.84 34.60
C ILE A 662 0.61 -3.43 34.20
N LYS A 663 -0.41 -2.59 34.12
CA LYS A 663 -1.74 -3.01 33.68
C LYS A 663 -1.86 -3.00 32.16
N ARG A 664 -2.80 -3.78 31.65
CA ARG A 664 -3.17 -3.82 30.23
C ARG A 664 -3.59 -2.47 29.66
N GLU A 665 -4.28 -1.64 30.45
CA GLU A 665 -4.69 -0.28 30.07
C GLU A 665 -3.52 0.70 29.93
N GLU A 666 -2.47 0.54 30.75
CA GLU A 666 -1.28 1.41 30.72
C GLU A 666 -0.46 1.16 29.46
N VAL A 667 -0.26 -0.12 29.09
CA VAL A 667 0.43 -0.48 27.84
C VAL A 667 -0.32 0.03 26.62
N ALA A 668 -1.65 0.10 26.68
CA ALA A 668 -2.42 0.67 25.58
C ALA A 668 -2.07 2.13 25.31
N VAL A 669 -1.81 2.91 26.37
CA VAL A 669 -1.34 4.29 26.20
C VAL A 669 0.04 4.34 25.59
N TRP A 670 0.97 3.50 26.08
CA TRP A 670 2.36 3.53 25.62
C TRP A 670 2.46 3.20 24.13
N VAL A 671 1.76 2.15 23.68
CA VAL A 671 1.76 1.72 22.29
C VAL A 671 1.06 2.74 21.39
N VAL A 672 -0.13 3.22 21.76
CA VAL A 672 -0.87 4.17 20.91
C VAL A 672 -0.14 5.50 20.82
N ARG A 673 0.42 6.02 21.91
CA ARG A 673 1.21 7.26 21.84
C ARG A 673 2.48 7.08 21.04
N PHE A 674 3.12 5.90 21.08
CA PHE A 674 4.26 5.61 20.20
C PHE A 674 3.84 5.70 18.74
N VAL A 675 2.74 5.04 18.35
CA VAL A 675 2.21 5.13 16.99
C VAL A 675 1.86 6.57 16.62
N GLN A 676 1.02 7.25 17.39
CA GLN A 676 0.54 8.58 17.03
C GLN A 676 1.64 9.64 17.04
N ARG A 677 2.46 9.70 18.09
CA ARG A 677 3.45 10.79 18.26
C ARG A 677 4.75 10.55 17.53
N ILE A 678 5.20 9.30 17.50
CA ILE A 678 6.54 8.97 17.02
C ILE A 678 6.49 8.47 15.58
N VAL A 679 5.58 7.55 15.28
CA VAL A 679 5.45 6.99 13.93
C VAL A 679 4.72 7.96 12.99
N LEU A 680 3.65 8.60 13.47
CA LEU A 680 2.80 9.48 12.66
C LEU A 680 3.05 10.98 12.89
N GLY A 681 3.94 11.34 13.82
CA GLY A 681 4.32 12.74 14.07
C GLY A 681 3.19 13.64 14.62
N LYS A 682 2.12 13.07 15.18
CA LYS A 682 1.01 13.83 15.78
C LYS A 682 1.43 14.45 17.12
N GLN A 683 1.00 15.68 17.41
CA GLN A 683 1.31 16.38 18.66
C GLN A 683 0.40 15.94 19.82
#